data_AF-A0A9C9N4U3-F1
#
_entry.id   AF-A0A9C9N4U3-F1
#
_cell.length_a   1.000
_cell.length_b   1.000
_cell.length_c   1.000
_cell.angle_alpha   90.00
_cell.angle_beta   90.00
_cell.angle_gamma   90.00
#
_symmetry.space_group_name_H-M   'P 1'
#
loop_
_entity.id
_entity.type
_entity.pdbx_description
1 polymer ?
#
loop_
_entity_poly.entity_id
_entity_poly.type
_entity_poly.pdbx_seq_one_letter_code
_entity_poly.pdbx_strand_id
1 'polypeptide(L)'
;ILQLVAWTLALAEIILAVHILTLNVRNVAHRHVSVFMLLLAINSLAVGMMHEADLQRAGLSAYLMSATTMAIVGPMLFLTSLALLKTEWLQGRGRYAWWILYGLALLPAVLTVLDGALDTQLWYTGLDAATYTGEFMPLSEFTAGTLAPLIKALSLVILPVVTVTLLLYIALWDRGISPMTRRLARILLGAHLATFVIRLGLRNLLSPGIASLITHTIFTIAYAYAAYSQMLSRREARQGRLETRLIILIVEITVPLILVVMAAVDMRAEVLLTQNAEALLGAANRALSSSVSVWLDLNDNALQTLVKLPDIISMDPERQIPLLETMAETYPHISLISTTDWRGQNVARSDGRPPQNYFSESWQQAARNARPGDPLTVVVTVDEATGKPILVAARPIRRETGTIVGVAMFTSSIADIAPDVLVSSVGETGFAYVVDDQNRVVAHSDLAQVTEFQDLDTYPPVYALRGGARGVTPFIDDRGDRWQAYVDELDNGWGVIVQQAESELLSAMAQLRTVMLVITIVGVTILVFWPWVAIRQALRPIEQLTETAISIAGGNLARRVQVESEDEIGTLAQAFNSMTEQLQTVISNLEQRVADRTQALERRSAYLQAAAQVGHAAASILDPDQLIREAVELIRERFDLYYVGLFLVDETREWAVLQSGTGEAGQAMLARGHRIRIGEGMVGWSVANEQARVAHDVGRDAVRLSTSELPLTRSEAALPLISRGQAIGALTVQSDQPAAFDEETIVMLQTMTDQVAVALENARLFAKTQEAAEAERCAYGQVTREAWSELLRGRTEWGYRYAHGSVLPAQGEWKPELVKAATVGRSVQTNGADEPALVIPIKVRDQVVGALSFRKEKQVQETTWTVAEMALLNELTDQLGQALESARLFQETQRRAVRDRLVANITARVRSSMDPETILQTAVRELGAALGTDRAFVRLGSATPVQNTDQNESQENDDDPETGQYHEVE
;
A
#
# COMPACT_ATOMS: atom_id res chain seq x y z
N ILE A 1 18.76 -7.45 46.00
CA ILE A 1 18.94 -6.88 44.63
C ILE A 1 18.75 -7.94 43.55
N LEU A 2 19.52 -9.05 43.55
CA LEU A 2 19.41 -10.10 42.52
C LEU A 2 18.00 -10.68 42.36
N GLN A 3 17.30 -10.94 43.47
CA GLN A 3 15.88 -11.32 43.47
C GLN A 3 15.00 -10.32 42.72
N LEU A 4 15.15 -9.03 43.00
CA LEU A 4 14.37 -7.98 42.36
C LEU A 4 14.66 -7.93 40.85
N VAL A 5 15.93 -8.07 40.45
CA VAL A 5 16.29 -8.15 39.04
C VAL A 5 15.66 -9.38 38.37
N ALA A 6 15.72 -10.55 39.01
CA ALA A 6 15.11 -11.78 38.49
C ALA A 6 13.59 -11.67 38.34
N TRP A 7 12.90 -11.06 39.30
CA TRP A 7 11.45 -10.82 39.21
C TRP A 7 11.08 -9.78 38.14
N THR A 8 11.86 -8.71 37.99
CA THR A 8 11.63 -7.75 36.90
C THR A 8 11.84 -8.36 35.53
N LEU A 9 12.84 -9.24 35.38
CA LEU A 9 13.09 -9.98 34.15
C LEU A 9 11.94 -10.96 33.86
N ALA A 10 11.49 -11.72 34.86
CA ALA A 10 10.34 -12.62 34.75
C ALA A 10 9.08 -11.88 34.30
N LEU A 11 8.82 -10.71 34.88
CA LEU A 11 7.69 -9.88 34.50
C LEU A 11 7.78 -9.42 33.04
N ALA A 12 8.95 -8.92 32.61
CA ALA A 12 9.17 -8.49 31.24
C ALA A 12 8.97 -9.66 30.25
N GLU A 13 9.42 -10.87 30.62
CA GLU A 13 9.24 -12.09 29.86
C GLU A 13 7.77 -12.49 29.74
N ILE A 14 6.98 -12.40 30.82
CA ILE A 14 5.52 -12.65 30.79
C ILE A 14 4.80 -11.65 29.87
N ILE A 15 5.05 -10.35 30.07
CA ILE A 15 4.43 -9.30 29.27
C ILE A 15 4.69 -9.54 27.79
N LEU A 16 5.96 -9.81 27.44
CA LEU A 16 6.36 -10.09 26.08
C LEU A 16 5.73 -11.39 25.54
N ALA A 17 5.65 -12.45 26.36
CA ALA A 17 5.04 -13.72 25.98
C ALA A 17 3.56 -13.53 25.60
N VAL A 18 2.81 -12.82 26.43
CA VAL A 18 1.39 -12.54 26.18
C VAL A 18 1.25 -11.64 24.96
N HIS A 19 2.06 -10.58 24.85
CA HIS A 19 2.03 -9.67 23.73
C HIS A 19 2.26 -10.36 22.39
N ILE A 20 3.29 -11.20 22.29
CA ILE A 20 3.58 -11.97 21.07
C ILE A 20 2.41 -12.91 20.70
N LEU A 21 1.75 -13.50 21.69
CA LEU A 21 0.62 -14.41 21.49
C LEU A 21 -0.60 -13.69 20.93
N THR A 22 -1.00 -12.57 21.53
CA THR A 22 -2.22 -11.83 21.14
C THR A 22 -2.10 -11.14 19.80
N LEU A 23 -0.88 -10.74 19.41
CA LEU A 23 -0.60 -10.17 18.10
C LEU A 23 -1.11 -11.07 16.97
N ASN A 24 -0.93 -12.39 17.08
CA ASN A 24 -1.57 -13.36 16.18
C ASN A 24 -1.55 -14.79 16.77
N VAL A 25 -2.59 -15.15 17.52
CA VAL A 25 -2.73 -16.48 18.14
C VAL A 25 -2.71 -17.61 17.11
N ARG A 26 -3.11 -17.35 15.86
CA ARG A 26 -3.13 -18.35 14.79
C ARG A 26 -1.75 -18.61 14.19
N ASN A 27 -0.80 -17.69 14.36
CA ASN A 27 0.56 -17.88 13.86
C ASN A 27 1.30 -18.90 14.73
N VAL A 28 1.75 -19.98 14.10
CA VAL A 28 2.48 -21.08 14.75
C VAL A 28 3.73 -20.54 15.45
N ALA A 29 4.50 -19.65 14.80
CA ALA A 29 5.73 -19.08 15.38
C ALA A 29 5.47 -18.29 16.67
N HIS A 30 4.37 -17.53 16.71
CA HIS A 30 4.03 -16.70 17.87
C HIS A 30 3.70 -17.56 19.09
N ARG A 31 2.97 -18.66 18.90
CA ARG A 31 2.67 -19.61 19.97
C ARG A 31 3.95 -20.21 20.56
N HIS A 32 4.90 -20.61 19.71
CA HIS A 32 6.16 -21.20 20.18
C HIS A 32 7.04 -20.20 20.95
N VAL A 33 7.21 -18.98 20.42
CA VAL A 33 7.98 -17.93 21.09
C VAL A 33 7.32 -17.55 22.42
N SER A 34 6.00 -17.43 22.46
CA SER A 34 5.25 -17.13 23.69
C SER A 34 5.46 -18.21 24.76
N VAL A 35 5.36 -19.49 24.39
CA VAL A 35 5.62 -20.60 25.32
C VAL A 35 7.05 -20.58 25.84
N PHE A 36 8.04 -20.31 24.98
CA PHE A 36 9.44 -20.17 25.42
C PHE A 36 9.63 -19.02 26.42
N MET A 37 9.07 -17.84 26.13
CA MET A 37 9.15 -16.69 27.02
C MET A 37 8.46 -16.94 28.37
N LEU A 38 7.32 -17.66 28.37
CA LEU A 38 6.66 -18.05 29.61
C LEU A 38 7.51 -18.99 30.46
N LEU A 39 8.19 -19.96 29.83
CA LEU A 39 9.11 -20.86 30.55
C LEU A 39 10.34 -20.13 31.10
N LEU A 40 10.90 -19.19 30.33
CA LEU A 40 11.95 -18.31 30.82
C LEU A 40 11.49 -17.50 32.04
N ALA A 41 10.27 -16.95 31.98
CA ALA A 41 9.71 -16.22 33.10
C ALA A 41 9.56 -17.08 34.36
N ILE A 42 9.10 -18.33 34.21
CA ILE A 42 9.00 -19.27 35.33
C ILE A 42 10.39 -19.53 35.94
N ASN A 43 11.41 -19.72 35.10
CA ASN A 43 12.78 -19.89 35.58
C ASN A 43 13.30 -18.65 36.31
N SER A 44 13.12 -17.46 35.72
CA SER A 44 13.49 -16.18 36.32
C SER A 44 12.78 -15.95 37.66
N LEU A 45 11.51 -16.32 37.78
CA LEU A 45 10.74 -16.26 39.02
C LEU A 45 11.31 -17.22 40.08
N ALA A 46 11.61 -18.47 39.68
CA ALA A 46 12.18 -19.48 40.57
C ALA A 46 13.57 -19.08 41.11
N VAL A 47 14.42 -18.49 40.26
CA VAL A 47 15.71 -17.91 40.67
C VAL A 47 15.53 -16.78 41.68
N GLY A 48 14.51 -15.95 41.50
CA GLY A 48 14.18 -14.89 42.45
C GLY A 48 13.71 -15.44 43.79
N MET A 49 12.82 -16.44 43.78
CA MET A 49 12.31 -17.06 45.01
C MET A 49 13.41 -17.75 45.84
N MET A 50 14.44 -18.32 45.19
CA MET A 50 15.56 -18.97 45.90
C MET A 50 16.37 -18.04 46.79
N HIS A 51 16.50 -16.75 46.44
CA HIS A 51 17.36 -15.82 47.18
C HIS A 51 16.81 -15.41 48.57
N GLU A 52 15.60 -15.85 48.94
CA GLU A 52 14.92 -15.50 50.20
C GLU A 52 14.15 -16.71 50.80
N ALA A 53 14.40 -17.93 50.29
CA ALA A 53 13.61 -19.10 50.65
C ALA A 53 14.03 -19.70 52.01
N ASP A 54 13.08 -19.79 52.94
CA ASP A 54 13.18 -20.65 54.12
C ASP A 54 13.11 -22.15 53.72
N LEU A 55 13.45 -23.06 54.63
CA LEU A 55 13.54 -24.52 54.42
C LEU A 55 12.37 -25.12 53.62
N GLN A 56 11.13 -24.69 53.91
CA GLN A 56 9.93 -25.15 53.19
C GLN A 56 9.79 -24.56 51.76
N ARG A 57 10.23 -23.32 51.54
CA ARG A 57 10.17 -22.64 50.22
C ARG A 57 11.33 -23.06 49.32
N ALA A 58 12.44 -23.51 49.91
CA ALA A 58 13.63 -23.96 49.20
C ALA A 58 13.34 -25.17 48.30
N GLY A 59 12.54 -26.13 48.80
CA GLY A 59 12.14 -27.33 48.05
C GLY A 59 11.41 -26.98 46.75
N LEU A 60 10.27 -26.27 46.84
CA LEU A 60 9.48 -25.87 45.67
C LEU A 60 10.29 -25.03 44.67
N SER A 61 11.07 -24.07 45.18
CA SER A 61 11.91 -23.20 44.34
C SER A 61 12.98 -24.01 43.59
N ALA A 62 13.55 -25.03 44.24
CA ALA A 62 14.51 -25.93 43.62
C ALA A 62 13.88 -26.91 42.65
N TYR A 63 12.67 -27.40 42.89
CA TYR A 63 11.91 -28.17 41.91
C TYR A 63 11.61 -27.33 40.66
N LEU A 64 11.17 -26.08 40.84
CA LEU A 64 10.87 -25.18 39.73
C LEU A 64 12.13 -24.80 38.94
N MET A 65 13.23 -24.47 39.63
CA MET A 65 14.50 -24.20 38.97
C MET A 65 15.02 -25.44 38.25
N SER A 66 15.10 -26.61 38.90
CA SER A 66 15.58 -27.84 38.23
C SER A 66 14.72 -28.18 37.02
N ALA A 67 13.40 -28.01 37.12
CA ALA A 67 12.44 -28.21 36.04
C ALA A 67 12.41 -27.09 34.98
N THR A 68 13.21 -26.03 35.09
CA THR A 68 13.26 -24.93 34.09
C THR A 68 14.67 -24.43 33.76
N THR A 69 15.71 -25.10 34.27
CA THR A 69 17.14 -24.82 34.03
C THR A 69 17.59 -24.96 32.57
N MET A 70 18.90 -24.76 32.33
CA MET A 70 19.59 -24.88 31.04
C MET A 70 19.21 -26.11 30.21
N ALA A 71 18.80 -27.21 30.86
CA ALA A 71 18.35 -28.44 30.22
C ALA A 71 17.07 -28.27 29.37
N ILE A 72 16.28 -27.22 29.59
CA ILE A 72 15.07 -26.93 28.80
C ILE A 72 15.29 -25.73 27.87
N VAL A 73 16.12 -24.78 28.31
CA VAL A 73 16.45 -23.58 27.53
C VAL A 73 17.06 -23.96 26.16
N GLY A 74 18.03 -24.86 26.12
CA GLY A 74 18.65 -25.32 24.86
C GLY A 74 17.63 -25.88 23.84
N PRO A 75 16.86 -26.91 24.22
CA PRO A 75 15.78 -27.45 23.39
C PRO A 75 14.74 -26.40 22.95
N MET A 76 14.35 -25.47 23.83
CA MET A 76 13.36 -24.46 23.50
C MET A 76 13.91 -23.37 22.57
N LEU A 77 15.18 -22.98 22.71
CA LEU A 77 15.86 -22.10 21.76
C LEU A 77 15.93 -22.74 20.37
N PHE A 78 16.15 -24.06 20.29
CA PHE A 78 16.09 -24.81 19.03
C PHE A 78 14.69 -24.72 18.40
N LEU A 79 13.66 -25.09 19.16
CA LEU A 79 12.26 -25.06 18.69
C LEU A 79 11.83 -23.67 18.25
N THR A 80 12.23 -22.64 18.99
CA THR A 80 11.91 -21.25 18.69
C THR A 80 12.65 -20.76 17.44
N SER A 81 13.94 -21.10 17.29
CA SER A 81 14.69 -20.81 16.06
C SER A 81 14.08 -21.48 14.83
N LEU A 82 13.63 -22.73 14.95
CA LEU A 82 12.96 -23.46 13.88
C LEU A 82 11.62 -22.80 13.52
N ALA A 83 10.83 -22.45 14.54
CA ALA A 83 9.54 -21.80 14.37
C ALA A 83 9.65 -20.43 13.69
N LEU A 84 10.65 -19.64 14.07
CA LEU A 84 10.95 -18.34 13.49
C LEU A 84 11.53 -18.47 12.08
N LEU A 85 12.60 -19.23 11.88
CA LEU A 85 13.37 -19.14 10.64
C LEU A 85 12.90 -20.09 9.53
N LYS A 86 12.19 -21.17 9.87
CA LYS A 86 11.74 -22.22 8.93
C LYS A 86 10.27 -22.59 9.16
N THR A 87 9.38 -21.60 9.04
CA THR A 87 7.94 -21.77 9.29
C THR A 87 7.27 -22.80 8.37
N GLU A 88 7.81 -23.04 7.18
CA GLU A 88 7.29 -24.01 6.21
C GLU A 88 7.43 -25.46 6.67
N TRP A 89 8.47 -25.75 7.46
CA TRP A 89 8.69 -27.08 8.04
C TRP A 89 7.64 -27.42 9.11
N LEU A 90 6.84 -26.43 9.51
CA LEU A 90 5.79 -26.54 10.51
C LEU A 90 4.42 -26.92 9.90
N GLN A 91 4.29 -27.00 8.57
CA GLN A 91 3.02 -27.26 7.89
C GLN A 91 2.97 -28.66 7.24
N GLY A 92 1.75 -29.19 7.04
CA GLY A 92 1.55 -30.48 6.35
C GLY A 92 1.99 -31.72 7.16
N ARG A 93 2.66 -32.67 6.50
CA ARG A 93 3.10 -33.96 7.11
C ARG A 93 4.14 -33.80 8.22
N GLY A 94 4.83 -32.65 8.31
CA GLY A 94 5.80 -32.33 9.37
C GLY A 94 5.20 -32.04 10.75
N ARG A 95 3.87 -31.90 10.86
CA ARG A 95 3.19 -31.54 12.12
C ARG A 95 3.38 -32.57 13.25
N TYR A 96 3.57 -33.85 12.94
CA TYR A 96 3.80 -34.90 13.96
C TYR A 96 5.20 -34.84 14.57
N ALA A 97 6.20 -34.37 13.81
CA ALA A 97 7.57 -34.20 14.31
C ALA A 97 7.65 -33.17 15.45
N TRP A 98 6.73 -32.21 15.49
CA TRP A 98 6.64 -31.22 16.58
C TRP A 98 6.32 -31.82 17.94
N TRP A 99 5.42 -32.80 18.00
CA TRP A 99 5.07 -33.43 19.27
C TRP A 99 6.26 -34.21 19.84
N ILE A 100 7.07 -34.82 18.97
CA ILE A 100 8.30 -35.51 19.36
C ILE A 100 9.32 -34.48 19.89
N LEU A 101 9.52 -33.37 19.17
CA LEU A 101 10.46 -32.33 19.60
C LEU A 101 10.01 -31.64 20.89
N TYR A 102 8.71 -31.44 21.10
CA TYR A 102 8.17 -30.95 22.38
C TYR A 102 8.36 -31.94 23.50
N GLY A 103 8.09 -33.23 23.26
CA GLY A 103 8.35 -34.29 24.23
C GLY A 103 9.82 -34.30 24.64
N LEU A 104 10.74 -34.15 23.68
CA LEU A 104 12.17 -34.06 23.92
C LEU A 104 12.56 -32.80 24.72
N ALA A 105 11.96 -31.65 24.40
CA ALA A 105 12.25 -30.38 25.04
C ALA A 105 11.72 -30.28 26.47
N LEU A 106 10.57 -30.88 26.74
CA LEU A 106 9.93 -30.91 28.06
C LEU A 106 10.35 -32.11 28.91
N LEU A 107 11.09 -33.06 28.34
CA LEU A 107 11.54 -34.28 29.02
C LEU A 107 12.20 -34.00 30.39
N PRO A 108 13.13 -33.01 30.53
CA PRO A 108 13.73 -32.72 31.83
C PRO A 108 12.72 -32.20 32.85
N ALA A 109 11.76 -31.37 32.43
CA ALA A 109 10.71 -30.86 33.32
C ALA A 109 9.79 -31.98 33.79
N VAL A 110 9.33 -32.83 32.87
CA VAL A 110 8.45 -33.97 33.18
C VAL A 110 9.13 -34.95 34.13
N LEU A 111 10.40 -35.27 33.90
CA LEU A 111 11.15 -36.16 34.78
C LEU A 111 11.41 -35.52 36.16
N THR A 112 11.63 -34.21 36.23
CA THR A 112 11.76 -33.51 37.53
C THR A 112 10.46 -33.58 38.34
N VAL A 113 9.30 -33.40 37.69
CA VAL A 113 7.99 -33.52 38.34
C VAL A 113 7.72 -34.96 38.78
N LEU A 114 8.06 -35.95 37.96
CA LEU A 114 7.94 -37.36 38.31
C LEU A 114 8.83 -37.72 39.50
N ASP A 115 10.09 -37.29 39.48
CA ASP A 115 11.02 -37.55 40.58
C ASP A 115 10.57 -36.86 41.88
N GLY A 116 10.03 -35.63 41.82
CA GLY A 116 9.51 -34.95 43.01
C GLY A 116 8.20 -35.55 43.54
N ALA A 117 7.33 -36.07 42.67
CA ALA A 117 6.02 -36.60 43.08
C ALA A 117 6.07 -38.08 43.49
N LEU A 118 6.99 -38.86 42.92
CA LEU A 118 7.07 -40.32 43.07
C LEU A 118 8.41 -40.80 43.64
N ASP A 119 9.33 -39.89 43.95
CA ASP A 119 10.67 -40.17 44.48
C ASP A 119 11.46 -41.20 43.63
N THR A 120 11.31 -41.13 42.30
CA THR A 120 11.88 -42.12 41.36
C THR A 120 13.37 -41.95 41.06
N GLN A 121 13.93 -40.78 41.38
CA GLN A 121 15.36 -40.45 41.22
C GLN A 121 15.97 -40.72 39.83
N LEU A 122 15.19 -40.57 38.75
CA LEU A 122 15.60 -40.82 37.38
C LEU A 122 16.54 -39.74 36.82
N TRP A 123 16.24 -38.47 37.11
CA TRP A 123 16.96 -37.29 36.65
C TRP A 123 17.45 -36.45 37.83
N TYR A 124 16.58 -36.29 38.83
CA TYR A 124 16.72 -35.44 39.99
C TYR A 124 16.77 -36.28 41.26
N THR A 125 17.72 -36.02 42.15
CA THR A 125 17.96 -36.84 43.35
C THR A 125 17.46 -36.21 44.66
N GLY A 126 16.70 -35.12 44.62
CA GLY A 126 16.29 -34.38 45.82
C GLY A 126 17.28 -33.28 46.23
N LEU A 127 16.79 -32.30 47.00
CA LEU A 127 17.63 -31.45 47.85
C LEU A 127 17.38 -31.84 49.30
N ASP A 128 18.47 -31.99 50.06
CA ASP A 128 18.38 -32.04 51.51
C ASP A 128 18.23 -30.60 52.04
N ALA A 129 17.01 -30.26 52.44
CA ALA A 129 16.66 -28.93 52.91
C ALA A 129 17.59 -28.47 54.05
N ALA A 130 18.01 -29.39 54.93
CA ALA A 130 18.88 -29.09 56.07
C ALA A 130 20.29 -28.61 55.68
N THR A 131 20.72 -28.86 54.43
CA THR A 131 22.05 -28.49 53.91
C THR A 131 22.02 -27.30 52.95
N TYR A 132 20.83 -26.78 52.63
CA TYR A 132 20.69 -25.70 51.66
C TYR A 132 21.05 -24.34 52.27
N THR A 133 22.07 -23.69 51.72
CA THR A 133 22.62 -22.42 52.23
C THR A 133 21.97 -21.16 51.64
N GLY A 134 20.89 -21.30 50.85
CA GLY A 134 20.23 -20.14 50.19
C GLY A 134 20.94 -19.62 48.94
N GLU A 135 21.99 -20.31 48.46
CA GLU A 135 22.75 -19.91 47.27
C GLU A 135 22.32 -20.66 45.99
N PHE A 136 22.75 -20.16 44.83
CA PHE A 136 22.52 -20.79 43.53
C PHE A 136 23.31 -22.10 43.43
N MET A 137 22.60 -23.23 43.38
CA MET A 137 23.22 -24.56 43.28
C MET A 137 23.57 -24.91 41.81
N PRO A 138 24.81 -25.31 41.51
CA PRO A 138 25.20 -25.77 40.18
C PRO A 138 24.37 -26.97 39.71
N LEU A 139 24.00 -27.01 38.42
CA LEU A 139 23.25 -28.12 37.80
C LEU A 139 23.84 -29.50 38.11
N SER A 140 25.18 -29.58 38.19
CA SER A 140 25.91 -30.82 38.47
C SER A 140 25.65 -31.41 39.85
N GLU A 141 25.33 -30.59 40.85
CA GLU A 141 25.19 -31.03 42.25
C GLU A 141 23.82 -31.66 42.54
N PHE A 142 22.80 -31.38 41.72
CA PHE A 142 21.43 -31.86 41.94
C PHE A 142 20.88 -32.83 40.87
N THR A 143 21.67 -33.15 39.84
CA THR A 143 21.25 -34.04 38.73
C THR A 143 22.13 -35.29 38.65
N ALA A 144 22.01 -36.16 39.64
CA ALA A 144 22.81 -37.39 39.76
C ALA A 144 22.01 -38.69 39.48
N GLY A 145 20.80 -38.59 38.93
CA GLY A 145 19.95 -39.75 38.61
C GLY A 145 20.46 -40.63 37.46
N THR A 146 19.83 -41.79 37.28
CA THR A 146 20.23 -42.82 36.28
C THR A 146 20.18 -42.33 34.82
N LEU A 147 19.22 -41.47 34.47
CA LEU A 147 19.06 -40.85 33.15
C LEU A 147 19.79 -39.50 33.03
N ALA A 148 20.40 -39.00 34.11
CA ALA A 148 21.08 -37.70 34.12
C ALA A 148 22.19 -37.53 33.09
N PRO A 149 23.07 -38.51 32.80
CA PRO A 149 24.10 -38.37 31.78
C PRO A 149 23.50 -38.18 30.39
N LEU A 150 22.45 -38.95 30.08
CA LEU A 150 21.76 -38.92 28.78
C LEU A 150 21.07 -37.58 28.57
N ILE A 151 20.31 -37.11 29.57
CA ILE A 151 19.58 -35.85 29.49
C ILE A 151 20.55 -34.67 29.42
N LYS A 152 21.65 -34.68 30.18
CA LYS A 152 22.73 -33.66 30.07
C LYS A 152 23.33 -33.63 28.66
N ALA A 153 23.69 -34.77 28.09
CA ALA A 153 24.26 -34.85 26.75
C ALA A 153 23.27 -34.32 25.70
N LEU A 154 22.01 -34.73 25.77
CA LEU A 154 20.97 -34.33 24.84
C LEU A 154 20.66 -32.83 24.92
N SER A 155 20.40 -32.32 26.12
CA SER A 155 19.89 -30.96 26.34
C SER A 155 20.95 -29.87 26.39
N LEU A 156 22.14 -30.17 26.94
CA LEU A 156 23.20 -29.16 27.15
C LEU A 156 24.25 -29.17 26.05
N VAL A 157 24.35 -30.24 25.26
CA VAL A 157 25.36 -30.39 24.21
C VAL A 157 24.73 -30.55 22.83
N ILE A 158 23.98 -31.62 22.61
CA ILE A 158 23.49 -31.98 21.26
C ILE A 158 22.55 -30.89 20.71
N LEU A 159 21.48 -30.54 21.42
CA LEU A 159 20.49 -29.57 20.94
C LEU A 159 21.05 -28.14 20.76
N PRO A 160 21.87 -27.60 21.68
CA PRO A 160 22.55 -26.32 21.46
C PRO A 160 23.45 -26.33 20.22
N VAL A 161 24.25 -27.38 20.01
CA VAL A 161 25.10 -27.51 18.81
C VAL A 161 24.27 -27.55 17.53
N VAL A 162 23.17 -28.31 17.53
CA VAL A 162 22.23 -28.36 16.40
C VAL A 162 21.61 -26.98 16.15
N THR A 163 21.25 -26.24 17.19
CA THR A 163 20.69 -24.88 17.08
C THR A 163 21.69 -23.92 16.42
N VAL A 164 22.92 -23.87 16.92
CA VAL A 164 23.98 -23.01 16.37
C VAL A 164 24.29 -23.40 14.93
N THR A 165 24.35 -24.69 14.62
CA THR A 165 24.58 -25.20 13.25
C THR A 165 23.46 -24.78 12.31
N LEU A 166 22.19 -24.88 12.74
CA LEU A 166 21.04 -24.41 11.97
C LEU A 166 21.12 -22.90 11.71
N LEU A 167 21.43 -22.11 12.74
CA LEU A 167 21.56 -20.65 12.62
C LEU A 167 22.70 -20.27 11.67
N LEU A 168 23.84 -20.96 11.75
CA LEU A 168 24.99 -20.76 10.87
C LEU A 168 24.65 -21.09 9.41
N TYR A 169 23.99 -22.21 9.17
CA TYR A 169 23.52 -22.63 7.85
C TYR A 169 22.59 -21.58 7.23
N ILE A 170 21.59 -21.11 7.98
CA ILE A 170 20.64 -20.09 7.50
C ILE A 170 21.33 -18.74 7.29
N ALA A 171 22.27 -18.37 8.16
CA ALA A 171 22.98 -17.10 8.10
C ALA A 171 23.93 -17.01 6.89
N LEU A 172 24.59 -18.10 6.52
CA LEU A 172 25.70 -18.09 5.55
C LEU A 172 25.42 -18.86 4.24
N TRP A 173 24.68 -19.97 4.29
CA TRP A 173 24.56 -20.91 3.15
C TRP A 173 23.19 -20.94 2.49
N ASP A 174 22.10 -20.72 3.21
CA ASP A 174 20.75 -20.82 2.64
C ASP A 174 20.42 -19.64 1.71
N ARG A 175 20.52 -19.88 0.39
CA ARG A 175 20.26 -18.89 -0.66
C ARG A 175 18.77 -18.66 -0.94
N GLY A 176 17.89 -19.57 -0.54
CA GLY A 176 16.45 -19.50 -0.83
C GLY A 176 15.63 -18.66 0.16
N ILE A 177 16.26 -18.16 1.22
CA ILE A 177 15.60 -17.43 2.31
C ILE A 177 15.66 -15.91 2.13
N SER A 178 14.62 -15.20 2.60
CA SER A 178 14.55 -13.74 2.57
C SER A 178 15.75 -13.04 3.26
N PRO A 179 16.20 -11.88 2.77
CA PRO A 179 17.29 -11.12 3.40
C PRO A 179 17.03 -10.80 4.88
N MET A 180 15.76 -10.56 5.24
CA MET A 180 15.34 -10.31 6.61
C MET A 180 15.57 -11.52 7.52
N THR A 181 15.09 -12.70 7.11
CA THR A 181 15.28 -13.95 7.89
C THR A 181 16.76 -14.29 8.05
N ARG A 182 17.60 -14.03 7.03
CA ARG A 182 19.07 -14.18 7.15
C ARG A 182 19.69 -13.19 8.13
N ARG A 183 19.17 -11.97 8.23
CA ARG A 183 19.59 -10.99 9.25
C ARG A 183 19.19 -11.47 10.65
N LEU A 184 17.98 -12.01 10.82
CA LEU A 184 17.52 -12.56 12.09
C LEU A 184 18.37 -13.75 12.54
N ALA A 185 18.71 -14.67 11.64
CA ALA A 185 19.60 -15.79 11.94
C ALA A 185 20.97 -15.32 12.45
N ARG A 186 21.54 -14.25 11.87
CA ARG A 186 22.80 -13.65 12.33
C ARG A 186 22.68 -13.03 13.73
N ILE A 187 21.56 -12.38 14.04
CA ILE A 187 21.32 -11.81 15.38
C ILE A 187 21.22 -12.91 16.43
N LEU A 188 20.43 -13.96 16.15
CA LEU A 188 20.31 -15.10 17.05
C LEU A 188 21.65 -15.84 17.23
N LEU A 189 22.43 -16.01 16.15
CA LEU A 189 23.77 -16.57 16.21
C LEU A 189 24.71 -15.73 17.08
N GLY A 190 24.63 -14.40 16.94
CA GLY A 190 25.37 -13.45 17.79
C GLY A 190 25.02 -13.57 19.28
N ALA A 191 23.74 -13.79 19.60
CA ALA A 191 23.29 -14.01 20.98
C ALA A 191 23.86 -15.31 21.56
N HIS A 192 23.85 -16.41 20.80
CA HIS A 192 24.49 -17.67 21.19
C HIS A 192 26.00 -17.51 21.38
N LEU A 193 26.68 -16.75 20.51
CA LEU A 193 28.11 -16.48 20.66
C LEU A 193 28.42 -15.63 21.90
N ALA A 194 27.64 -14.58 22.15
CA ALA A 194 27.81 -13.71 23.32
C ALA A 194 27.63 -14.48 24.63
N THR A 195 26.60 -15.32 24.71
CA THR A 195 26.34 -16.16 25.89
C THR A 195 27.41 -17.23 26.09
N PHE A 196 27.95 -17.80 25.00
CA PHE A 196 29.11 -18.69 25.06
C PHE A 196 30.35 -17.99 25.61
N VAL A 197 30.65 -16.77 25.13
CA VAL A 197 31.78 -15.96 25.63
C VAL A 197 31.61 -15.62 27.11
N ILE A 198 30.42 -15.25 27.55
CA ILE A 198 30.15 -14.94 28.97
C ILE A 198 30.35 -16.18 29.83
N ARG A 199 29.79 -17.32 29.43
CA ARG A 199 29.89 -18.57 30.20
C ARG A 199 31.30 -19.15 30.25
N LEU A 200 32.10 -18.95 29.20
CA LEU A 200 33.46 -19.48 29.13
C LEU A 200 34.50 -18.48 29.67
N GLY A 201 34.42 -17.22 29.25
CA GLY A 201 35.42 -16.19 29.52
C GLY A 201 35.24 -15.44 30.84
N LEU A 202 34.01 -15.39 31.39
CA LEU A 202 33.71 -14.71 32.66
C LEU A 202 33.33 -15.67 33.79
N ARG A 203 33.54 -16.98 33.60
CA ARG A 203 33.20 -18.02 34.58
C ARG A 203 33.81 -17.78 35.97
N ASN A 204 34.99 -17.17 36.01
CA ASN A 204 35.73 -16.91 37.25
C ASN A 204 35.45 -15.51 37.82
N LEU A 205 34.77 -14.62 37.07
CA LEU A 205 34.44 -13.26 37.51
C LEU A 205 32.99 -13.09 37.98
N LEU A 206 32.07 -13.91 37.46
CA LEU A 206 30.65 -13.81 37.75
C LEU A 206 30.18 -15.03 38.54
N SER A 207 29.33 -14.83 39.54
CA SER A 207 28.65 -15.95 40.19
C SER A 207 27.75 -16.68 39.18
N PRO A 208 27.54 -17.99 39.33
CA PRO A 208 26.69 -18.77 38.42
C PRO A 208 25.29 -18.19 38.25
N GLY A 209 24.71 -17.63 39.32
CA GLY A 209 23.40 -16.95 39.29
C GLY A 209 23.41 -15.69 38.40
N ILE A 210 24.43 -14.83 38.53
CA ILE A 210 24.56 -13.61 37.70
C ILE A 210 24.80 -13.98 36.23
N ALA A 211 25.69 -14.94 35.96
CA ALA A 211 25.96 -15.41 34.61
C ALA A 211 24.71 -16.03 33.95
N SER A 212 23.91 -16.76 34.72
CA SER A 212 22.61 -17.30 34.29
C SER A 212 21.64 -16.19 33.92
N LEU A 213 21.46 -15.19 34.80
CA LEU A 213 20.56 -14.07 34.59
C LEU A 213 20.92 -13.23 33.35
N ILE A 214 22.20 -12.93 33.16
CA ILE A 214 22.68 -12.24 31.94
C ILE A 214 22.42 -13.09 30.70
N THR A 215 22.65 -14.40 30.78
CA THR A 215 22.41 -15.30 29.65
C THR A 215 20.93 -15.30 29.24
N HIS A 216 20.01 -15.42 30.19
CA HIS A 216 18.57 -15.37 29.92
C HIS A 216 18.19 -14.03 29.31
N THR A 217 18.66 -12.91 29.89
CA THR A 217 18.38 -11.57 29.37
C THR A 217 18.79 -11.43 27.90
N ILE A 218 19.97 -11.91 27.52
CA ILE A 218 20.45 -11.87 26.13
C ILE A 218 19.54 -12.70 25.21
N PHE A 219 19.18 -13.91 25.61
CA PHE A 219 18.28 -14.76 24.82
C PHE A 219 16.88 -14.17 24.70
N THR A 220 16.30 -13.68 25.80
CA THR A 220 15.02 -12.98 25.83
C THR A 220 15.02 -11.84 24.82
N ILE A 221 15.96 -10.91 24.91
CA ILE A 221 16.02 -9.75 24.00
C ILE A 221 16.19 -10.19 22.54
N ALA A 222 17.10 -11.13 22.26
CA ALA A 222 17.39 -11.54 20.89
C ALA A 222 16.19 -12.26 20.23
N TYR A 223 15.54 -13.18 20.94
CA TYR A 223 14.40 -13.92 20.41
C TYR A 223 13.12 -13.07 20.40
N ALA A 224 12.92 -12.17 21.35
CA ALA A 224 11.88 -11.14 21.33
C ALA A 224 11.96 -10.30 20.06
N TYR A 225 13.15 -9.73 19.81
CA TYR A 225 13.41 -8.89 18.67
C TYR A 225 13.23 -9.65 17.36
N ALA A 226 13.70 -10.90 17.29
CA ALA A 226 13.54 -11.74 16.11
C ALA A 226 12.06 -12.02 15.80
N ALA A 227 11.25 -12.35 16.82
CA ALA A 227 9.82 -12.55 16.67
C ALA A 227 9.10 -11.28 16.21
N TYR A 228 9.38 -10.14 16.85
CA TYR A 228 8.78 -8.84 16.50
C TYR A 228 9.16 -8.39 15.08
N SER A 229 10.44 -8.51 14.73
CA SER A 229 10.94 -8.16 13.39
C SER A 229 10.34 -9.05 12.30
N GLN A 230 10.19 -10.35 12.59
CA GLN A 230 9.55 -11.27 11.66
C GLN A 230 8.07 -10.93 11.47
N MET A 231 7.38 -10.53 12.54
CA MET A 231 5.99 -10.08 12.47
C MET A 231 5.83 -8.85 11.59
N LEU A 232 6.67 -7.82 11.76
CA LEU A 232 6.64 -6.61 10.91
C LEU A 232 6.82 -6.92 9.42
N SER A 233 7.57 -7.97 9.09
CA SER A 233 7.85 -8.35 7.71
C SER A 233 6.67 -9.07 7.02
N ARG A 234 5.74 -9.68 7.76
CA ARG A 234 4.60 -10.40 7.20
C ARG A 234 3.31 -9.58 7.35
N ARG A 235 2.85 -8.97 6.25
CA ARG A 235 1.65 -8.11 6.18
C ARG A 235 0.36 -8.76 6.72
N GLU A 236 0.31 -10.09 6.82
CA GLU A 236 -0.86 -10.86 7.27
C GLU A 236 -1.26 -10.62 8.74
N ALA A 237 -0.39 -10.04 9.58
CA ALA A 237 -0.64 -9.88 11.02
C ALA A 237 -1.45 -8.63 11.41
N ARG A 238 -1.91 -7.79 10.46
CA ARG A 238 -2.62 -6.53 10.78
C ARG A 238 -4.14 -6.57 10.53
N GLN A 239 -4.87 -7.62 10.94
CA GLN A 239 -6.35 -7.58 10.99
C GLN A 239 -6.91 -7.10 12.35
N GLY A 240 -7.81 -6.10 12.36
CA GLY A 240 -8.41 -5.50 13.57
C GLY A 240 -8.20 -3.98 13.71
N ARG A 241 -9.11 -3.29 14.42
CA ARG A 241 -9.04 -1.83 14.69
C ARG A 241 -7.82 -1.50 15.55
N LEU A 242 -7.15 -0.38 15.27
CA LEU A 242 -5.98 0.10 16.02
C LEU A 242 -6.31 0.29 17.51
N GLU A 243 -7.51 0.81 17.80
CA GLU A 243 -8.06 0.98 19.15
C GLU A 243 -7.93 -0.29 19.99
N THR A 244 -8.45 -1.41 19.48
CA THR A 244 -8.46 -2.70 20.18
C THR A 244 -7.03 -3.19 20.47
N ARG A 245 -6.10 -2.98 19.55
CA ARG A 245 -4.71 -3.42 19.75
C ARG A 245 -3.97 -2.60 20.80
N LEU A 246 -4.19 -1.29 20.84
CA LEU A 246 -3.58 -0.43 21.85
C LEU A 246 -4.13 -0.77 23.24
N ILE A 247 -5.43 -1.04 23.36
CA ILE A 247 -6.04 -1.48 24.63
C ILE A 247 -5.45 -2.82 25.07
N ILE A 248 -5.38 -3.80 24.18
CA ILE A 248 -4.79 -5.11 24.47
C ILE A 248 -3.35 -4.94 24.95
N LEU A 249 -2.52 -4.15 24.25
CA LEU A 249 -1.14 -3.87 24.66
C LEU A 249 -1.05 -3.28 26.08
N ILE A 250 -1.90 -2.31 26.41
CA ILE A 250 -1.90 -1.69 27.75
C ILE A 250 -2.29 -2.72 28.82
N VAL A 251 -3.33 -3.52 28.56
CA VAL A 251 -3.78 -4.57 29.49
C VAL A 251 -2.69 -5.62 29.71
N GLU A 252 -2.00 -6.03 28.64
CA GLU A 252 -0.92 -7.02 28.68
C GLU A 252 0.30 -6.58 29.46
N ILE A 253 0.63 -5.29 29.39
CA ILE A 253 1.74 -4.75 30.18
C ILE A 253 1.31 -4.63 31.64
N THR A 254 0.09 -4.15 31.88
CA THR A 254 -0.25 -3.66 33.21
C THR A 254 -0.81 -4.72 34.14
N VAL A 255 -1.62 -5.66 33.64
CA VAL A 255 -2.20 -6.72 34.49
C VAL A 255 -1.11 -7.62 35.08
N PRO A 256 -0.13 -8.15 34.32
CA PRO A 256 0.97 -8.92 34.89
C PRO A 256 1.80 -8.11 35.88
N LEU A 257 2.04 -6.81 35.60
CA LEU A 257 2.78 -5.93 36.51
C LEU A 257 2.05 -5.80 37.85
N ILE A 258 0.74 -5.56 37.84
CA ILE A 258 -0.07 -5.47 39.06
C ILE A 258 -0.05 -6.79 39.84
N LEU A 259 -0.21 -7.93 39.15
CA LEU A 259 -0.19 -9.25 39.79
C LEU A 259 1.17 -9.55 40.43
N VAL A 260 2.28 -9.23 39.75
CA VAL A 260 3.63 -9.43 40.30
C VAL A 260 3.89 -8.51 41.49
N VAL A 261 3.50 -7.23 41.41
CA VAL A 261 3.62 -6.31 42.56
C VAL A 261 2.76 -6.79 43.73
N MET A 262 1.54 -7.26 43.47
CA MET A 262 0.67 -7.81 44.51
C MET A 262 1.28 -9.04 45.19
N ALA A 263 1.80 -10.00 44.41
CA ALA A 263 2.49 -11.17 44.95
C ALA A 263 3.74 -10.79 45.77
N ALA A 264 4.54 -9.83 45.28
CA ALA A 264 5.71 -9.34 45.98
C ALA A 264 5.36 -8.65 47.32
N VAL A 265 4.30 -7.85 47.34
CA VAL A 265 3.80 -7.20 48.56
C VAL A 265 3.26 -8.25 49.53
N ASP A 266 2.52 -9.25 49.06
CA ASP A 266 1.99 -10.33 49.90
C ASP A 266 3.12 -11.12 50.58
N MET A 267 4.13 -11.53 49.81
CA MET A 267 5.32 -12.22 50.33
C MET A 267 6.08 -11.36 51.36
N ARG A 268 6.24 -10.05 51.09
CA ARG A 268 6.93 -9.16 52.04
C ARG A 268 6.11 -8.85 53.28
N ALA A 269 4.79 -8.72 53.14
CA ALA A 269 3.90 -8.46 54.25
C ALA A 269 3.90 -9.63 55.24
N GLU A 270 3.87 -10.88 54.76
CA GLU A 270 3.98 -12.06 55.60
C GLU A 270 5.30 -12.07 56.39
N VAL A 271 6.43 -11.88 55.72
CA VAL A 271 7.76 -11.85 56.39
C VAL A 271 7.84 -10.75 57.43
N LEU A 272 7.39 -9.53 57.10
CA LEU A 272 7.40 -8.40 58.02
C LEU A 272 6.47 -8.60 59.22
N LEU A 273 5.28 -9.14 59.00
CA LEU A 273 4.31 -9.41 60.06
C LEU A 273 4.83 -10.48 61.02
N THR A 274 5.40 -11.58 60.50
CA THR A 274 5.99 -12.63 61.34
C THR A 274 7.18 -12.09 62.14
N GLN A 275 8.11 -11.39 61.50
CA GLN A 275 9.26 -10.78 62.20
C GLN A 275 8.82 -9.78 63.28
N ASN A 276 7.78 -8.98 63.00
CA ASN A 276 7.21 -8.06 63.99
C ASN A 276 6.56 -8.80 65.16
N ALA A 277 5.81 -9.88 64.90
CA ALA A 277 5.20 -10.70 65.95
C ALA A 277 6.28 -11.34 66.84
N GLU A 278 7.32 -11.92 66.25
CA GLU A 278 8.46 -12.47 66.99
C GLU A 278 9.17 -11.41 67.84
N ALA A 279 9.39 -10.21 67.27
CA ALA A 279 10.02 -9.10 67.98
C ALA A 279 9.16 -8.60 69.16
N LEU A 280 7.84 -8.53 68.99
CA LEU A 280 6.89 -8.15 70.04
C LEU A 280 6.83 -9.19 71.15
N LEU A 281 6.70 -10.48 70.82
CA LEU A 281 6.71 -11.58 71.79
C LEU A 281 8.02 -11.61 72.58
N GLY A 282 9.16 -11.46 71.91
CA GLY A 282 10.47 -11.41 72.57
C GLY A 282 10.66 -10.15 73.42
N ALA A 283 10.14 -8.99 73.01
CA ALA A 283 10.19 -7.78 73.81
C ALA A 283 9.32 -7.89 75.07
N ALA A 284 8.11 -8.43 74.93
CA ALA A 284 7.21 -8.68 76.05
C ALA A 284 7.80 -9.71 77.03
N ASN A 285 8.36 -10.81 76.52
CA ASN A 285 9.03 -11.80 77.35
C ASN A 285 10.21 -11.19 78.12
N ARG A 286 11.11 -10.45 77.44
CA ARG A 286 12.24 -9.78 78.11
C ARG A 286 11.80 -8.78 79.18
N ALA A 287 10.75 -7.99 78.89
CA ALA A 287 10.20 -7.05 79.86
C ALA A 287 9.65 -7.79 81.10
N LEU A 288 8.94 -8.89 80.87
CA LEU A 288 8.37 -9.72 81.92
C LEU A 288 9.43 -10.42 82.75
N SER A 289 10.39 -11.08 82.09
CA SER A 289 11.55 -11.71 82.70
C SER A 289 12.33 -10.73 83.56
N SER A 290 12.56 -9.50 83.07
CA SER A 290 13.20 -8.44 83.85
C SER A 290 12.36 -7.96 85.03
N SER A 291 11.04 -7.88 84.90
CA SER A 291 10.14 -7.44 86.00
C SER A 291 10.13 -8.49 87.11
N VAL A 292 9.97 -9.76 86.75
CA VAL A 292 10.02 -10.91 87.68
C VAL A 292 11.39 -11.02 88.34
N SER A 293 12.48 -10.88 87.59
CA SER A 293 13.83 -10.95 88.16
C SER A 293 14.08 -9.80 89.14
N VAL A 294 13.68 -8.56 88.79
CA VAL A 294 13.80 -7.40 89.68
C VAL A 294 12.97 -7.60 90.95
N TRP A 295 11.75 -8.13 90.83
CA TRP A 295 10.92 -8.44 92.00
C TRP A 295 11.60 -9.49 92.89
N LEU A 296 12.12 -10.57 92.31
CA LEU A 296 12.84 -11.62 93.04
C LEU A 296 14.09 -11.06 93.73
N ASP A 297 14.90 -10.26 93.03
CA ASP A 297 16.13 -9.67 93.57
C ASP A 297 15.85 -8.66 94.69
N LEU A 298 14.84 -7.81 94.54
CA LEU A 298 14.42 -6.87 95.58
C LEU A 298 14.04 -7.61 96.86
N ASN A 299 13.23 -8.65 96.72
CA ASN A 299 12.76 -9.45 97.83
C ASN A 299 13.85 -10.36 98.43
N ASP A 300 14.78 -10.85 97.61
CA ASP A 300 15.94 -11.59 98.09
C ASP A 300 16.84 -10.69 98.93
N ASN A 301 17.16 -9.49 98.45
CA ASN A 301 17.96 -8.51 99.19
C ASN A 301 17.29 -8.10 100.51
N ALA A 302 15.97 -7.94 100.49
CA ALA A 302 15.15 -7.67 101.67
C ALA A 302 15.29 -8.78 102.73
N LEU A 303 15.09 -10.05 102.34
CA LEU A 303 15.26 -11.19 103.24
C LEU A 303 16.72 -11.39 103.69
N GLN A 304 17.69 -11.21 102.80
CA GLN A 304 19.12 -11.29 103.11
C GLN A 304 19.53 -10.26 104.17
N THR A 305 18.94 -9.06 104.12
CA THR A 305 19.18 -8.01 105.12
C THR A 305 18.53 -8.40 106.45
N LEU A 306 17.29 -8.88 106.41
CA LEU A 306 16.55 -9.30 107.60
C LEU A 306 17.27 -10.41 108.38
N VAL A 307 17.72 -11.48 107.70
CA VAL A 307 18.39 -12.62 108.37
C VAL A 307 19.75 -12.27 109.01
N LYS A 308 20.31 -11.10 108.67
CA LYS A 308 21.58 -10.59 109.24
C LYS A 308 21.35 -9.68 110.46
N LEU A 309 20.12 -9.26 110.75
CA LEU A 309 19.83 -8.41 111.90
C LEU A 309 20.02 -9.18 113.21
N PRO A 310 20.70 -8.63 114.23
CA PRO A 310 20.95 -9.31 115.50
C PRO A 310 19.67 -9.78 116.20
N ASP A 311 18.61 -8.98 116.13
CA ASP A 311 17.31 -9.30 116.72
C ASP A 311 16.62 -10.46 115.99
N ILE A 312 16.82 -10.61 114.69
CA ILE A 312 16.36 -11.77 113.92
C ILE A 312 17.20 -13.02 114.23
N ILE A 313 18.52 -12.89 114.37
CA ILE A 313 19.39 -14.02 114.73
C ILE A 313 19.13 -14.54 116.16
N SER A 314 18.63 -13.67 117.05
CA SER A 314 18.34 -14.01 118.44
C SER A 314 17.27 -15.10 118.61
N MET A 315 16.36 -15.22 117.64
CA MET A 315 15.15 -16.06 117.72
C MET A 315 14.25 -15.74 118.93
N ASP A 316 14.26 -14.48 119.41
CA ASP A 316 13.41 -13.96 120.48
C ASP A 316 12.16 -13.25 119.89
N PRO A 317 10.94 -13.79 120.07
CA PRO A 317 9.73 -13.21 119.50
C PRO A 317 9.51 -11.73 119.87
N GLU A 318 9.81 -11.33 121.11
CA GLU A 318 9.57 -9.96 121.58
C GLU A 318 10.44 -8.93 120.85
N ARG A 319 11.61 -9.34 120.34
CA ARG A 319 12.53 -8.50 119.57
C ARG A 319 12.27 -8.57 118.07
N GLN A 320 11.76 -9.70 117.59
CA GLN A 320 11.53 -9.92 116.16
C GLN A 320 10.26 -9.27 115.65
N ILE A 321 9.15 -9.33 116.41
CA ILE A 321 7.83 -8.87 115.95
C ILE A 321 7.84 -7.42 115.45
N PRO A 322 8.39 -6.41 116.18
CA PRO A 322 8.38 -5.02 115.71
C PRO A 322 9.13 -4.80 114.40
N LEU A 323 10.24 -5.55 114.19
CA LEU A 323 11.01 -5.49 112.94
C LEU A 323 10.25 -6.13 111.78
N LEU A 324 9.57 -7.26 112.04
CA LEU A 324 8.73 -7.93 111.05
C LEU A 324 7.52 -7.09 110.65
N GLU A 325 6.86 -6.43 111.61
CA GLU A 325 5.76 -5.48 111.34
C GLU A 325 6.24 -4.31 110.47
N THR A 326 7.35 -3.67 110.85
CA THR A 326 7.94 -2.56 110.06
C THR A 326 8.28 -3.02 108.63
N MET A 327 8.78 -4.24 108.48
CA MET A 327 9.10 -4.82 107.18
C MET A 327 7.83 -5.07 106.34
N ALA A 328 6.77 -5.62 106.94
CA ALA A 328 5.49 -5.81 106.27
C ALA A 328 4.86 -4.48 105.85
N GLU A 329 4.98 -3.42 106.65
CA GLU A 329 4.53 -2.07 106.30
C GLU A 329 5.34 -1.45 105.16
N THR A 330 6.65 -1.75 105.09
CA THR A 330 7.56 -1.20 104.06
C THR A 330 7.36 -1.84 102.69
N TYR A 331 6.91 -3.11 102.65
CA TYR A 331 6.71 -3.88 101.42
C TYR A 331 5.25 -4.33 101.30
N PRO A 332 4.36 -3.48 100.76
CA PRO A 332 2.90 -3.73 100.78
C PRO A 332 2.44 -4.99 100.04
N HIS A 333 3.24 -5.56 99.14
CA HIS A 333 2.96 -6.82 98.45
C HIS A 333 3.19 -8.07 99.32
N ILE A 334 3.85 -7.92 100.46
CA ILE A 334 4.08 -9.01 101.40
C ILE A 334 2.86 -9.14 102.31
N SER A 335 2.13 -10.27 102.20
CA SER A 335 0.95 -10.55 103.02
C SER A 335 1.29 -11.03 104.43
N LEU A 336 2.47 -11.64 104.60
CA LEU A 336 3.01 -12.05 105.90
C LEU A 336 4.52 -12.17 105.77
N ILE A 337 5.26 -11.57 106.70
CA ILE A 337 6.66 -11.92 106.96
C ILE A 337 6.79 -12.58 108.34
N SER A 338 7.54 -13.68 108.41
CA SER A 338 7.69 -14.47 109.62
C SER A 338 9.06 -15.13 109.73
N THR A 339 9.42 -15.53 110.95
CA THR A 339 10.58 -16.38 111.24
C THR A 339 10.09 -17.73 111.74
N THR A 340 10.78 -18.80 111.38
CA THR A 340 10.52 -20.16 111.87
C THR A 340 11.75 -20.73 112.54
N ASP A 341 11.55 -21.63 113.50
CA ASP A 341 12.63 -22.41 114.09
C ASP A 341 13.13 -23.50 113.12
N TRP A 342 14.14 -24.27 113.53
CA TRP A 342 14.71 -25.33 112.69
C TRP A 342 13.71 -26.47 112.36
N ARG A 343 12.58 -26.55 113.07
CA ARG A 343 11.49 -27.52 112.89
C ARG A 343 10.34 -26.98 112.02
N GLY A 344 10.41 -25.71 111.61
CA GLY A 344 9.38 -25.05 110.80
C GLY A 344 8.25 -24.41 111.61
N GLN A 345 8.33 -24.40 112.95
CA GLN A 345 7.36 -23.71 113.79
C GLN A 345 7.64 -22.21 113.78
N ASN A 346 6.62 -21.38 113.51
CA ASN A 346 6.78 -19.93 113.56
C ASN A 346 7.25 -19.48 114.96
N VAL A 347 8.22 -18.56 114.99
CA VAL A 347 8.76 -17.93 116.19
C VAL A 347 8.20 -16.51 116.32
N ALA A 348 8.19 -15.74 115.23
CA ALA A 348 7.59 -14.41 115.18
C ALA A 348 6.86 -14.19 113.85
N ARG A 349 5.81 -13.37 113.88
CA ARG A 349 4.95 -13.05 112.73
C ARG A 349 4.60 -11.58 112.74
N SER A 350 4.43 -11.00 111.55
CA SER A 350 4.00 -9.61 111.34
C SER A 350 2.48 -9.40 111.40
N ASP A 351 1.67 -10.44 111.27
CA ASP A 351 0.20 -10.34 111.18
C ASP A 351 -0.52 -10.45 112.54
N GLY A 352 0.23 -10.54 113.64
CA GLY A 352 -0.29 -10.68 114.99
C GLY A 352 -1.06 -11.98 115.27
N ARG A 353 -1.09 -12.93 114.32
CA ARG A 353 -1.76 -14.24 114.50
C ARG A 353 -0.88 -15.18 115.36
N PRO A 354 -1.48 -16.14 116.08
CA PRO A 354 -0.71 -17.12 116.85
C PRO A 354 0.22 -17.94 115.94
N PRO A 355 1.40 -18.38 116.45
CA PRO A 355 2.32 -19.20 115.67
C PRO A 355 1.69 -20.51 115.20
N GLN A 356 1.66 -20.73 113.90
CA GLN A 356 1.18 -21.97 113.27
C GLN A 356 2.29 -22.56 112.39
N ASN A 357 2.26 -23.88 112.16
CA ASN A 357 3.14 -24.56 111.21
C ASN A 357 2.46 -24.55 109.84
N TYR A 358 2.93 -23.73 108.91
CA TYR A 358 2.25 -23.48 107.62
C TYR A 358 2.84 -24.25 106.44
N PHE A 359 3.97 -24.97 106.59
CA PHE A 359 4.77 -25.36 105.42
C PHE A 359 4.97 -26.87 105.28
N SER A 360 4.92 -27.31 104.03
CA SER A 360 5.20 -28.69 103.61
C SER A 360 6.63 -29.11 103.94
N GLU A 361 6.84 -30.42 104.13
CA GLU A 361 8.16 -31.02 104.39
C GLU A 361 9.19 -30.68 103.28
N SER A 362 8.72 -30.52 102.04
CA SER A 362 9.52 -30.16 100.86
C SER A 362 10.08 -28.74 100.91
N TRP A 363 9.29 -27.73 101.29
CA TRP A 363 9.77 -26.35 101.44
C TRP A 363 10.82 -26.25 102.55
N GLN A 364 10.57 -26.92 103.67
CA GLN A 364 11.50 -26.91 104.80
C GLN A 364 12.86 -27.51 104.40
N GLN A 365 12.85 -28.58 103.59
CA GLN A 365 14.07 -29.18 103.08
C GLN A 365 14.83 -28.25 102.13
N ALA A 366 14.13 -27.57 101.22
CA ALA A 366 14.74 -26.60 100.30
C ALA A 366 15.40 -25.43 101.04
N ALA A 367 14.69 -24.80 101.99
CA ALA A 367 15.20 -23.67 102.75
C ALA A 367 16.40 -24.04 103.65
N ARG A 368 16.46 -25.29 104.15
CA ARG A 368 17.58 -25.81 104.96
C ARG A 368 18.84 -26.06 104.14
N ASN A 369 18.67 -26.51 102.89
CA ASN A 369 19.77 -26.88 102.02
C ASN A 369 20.42 -25.67 101.32
N ALA A 370 19.78 -24.50 101.35
CA ALA A 370 20.27 -23.27 100.75
C ALA A 370 21.59 -22.79 101.40
N ARG A 371 22.66 -22.73 100.61
CA ARG A 371 24.00 -22.24 100.97
C ARG A 371 24.09 -20.71 100.83
N PRO A 372 25.05 -20.06 101.52
CA PRO A 372 25.35 -18.65 101.28
C PRO A 372 25.74 -18.43 99.81
N GLY A 373 24.96 -17.61 99.09
CA GLY A 373 25.13 -17.35 97.65
C GLY A 373 24.19 -18.15 96.74
N ASP A 374 23.43 -19.12 97.26
CA ASP A 374 22.39 -19.79 96.47
C ASP A 374 21.24 -18.80 96.15
N PRO A 375 20.50 -19.01 95.04
CA PRO A 375 19.29 -18.25 94.73
C PRO A 375 18.27 -18.26 95.87
N LEU A 376 17.39 -17.26 95.89
CA LEU A 376 16.27 -17.21 96.83
C LEU A 376 15.44 -18.49 96.73
N THR A 377 15.21 -19.17 97.85
CA THR A 377 14.33 -20.35 97.86
C THR A 377 12.90 -19.88 97.77
N VAL A 378 12.24 -20.18 96.66
CA VAL A 378 10.86 -19.78 96.40
C VAL A 378 10.01 -20.99 96.09
N VAL A 379 8.86 -21.10 96.76
CA VAL A 379 7.90 -22.19 96.57
C VAL A 379 6.51 -21.60 96.46
N VAL A 380 5.74 -22.07 95.49
CA VAL A 380 4.33 -21.71 95.36
C VAL A 380 3.47 -22.75 96.09
N THR A 381 2.55 -22.31 96.95
CA THR A 381 1.69 -23.19 97.74
C THR A 381 0.32 -22.56 98.00
N VAL A 382 -0.66 -23.34 98.46
CA VAL A 382 -1.98 -22.83 98.85
C VAL A 382 -1.92 -22.37 100.29
N ASP A 383 -2.35 -21.15 100.57
CA ASP A 383 -2.55 -20.69 101.94
C ASP A 383 -3.72 -21.45 102.58
N GLU A 384 -3.43 -22.26 103.60
CA GLU A 384 -4.45 -23.03 104.34
C GLU A 384 -5.55 -22.15 104.96
N ALA A 385 -5.24 -20.88 105.28
CA ALA A 385 -6.18 -19.97 105.93
C ALA A 385 -7.16 -19.31 104.92
N THR A 386 -6.70 -19.04 103.70
CA THR A 386 -7.49 -18.33 102.69
C THR A 386 -7.92 -19.18 101.51
N GLY A 387 -7.32 -20.38 101.35
CA GLY A 387 -7.50 -21.24 100.19
C GLY A 387 -6.93 -20.66 98.89
N LYS A 388 -6.14 -19.58 98.98
CA LYS A 388 -5.60 -18.87 97.81
C LYS A 388 -4.15 -19.27 97.53
N PRO A 389 -3.71 -19.27 96.26
CA PRO A 389 -2.32 -19.44 95.91
C PRO A 389 -1.45 -18.32 96.50
N ILE A 390 -0.41 -18.68 97.22
CA ILE A 390 0.60 -17.79 97.77
C ILE A 390 1.99 -18.25 97.34
N LEU A 391 2.88 -17.29 97.20
CA LEU A 391 4.28 -17.54 97.00
C LEU A 391 5.03 -17.36 98.31
N VAL A 392 5.79 -18.37 98.69
CA VAL A 392 6.61 -18.39 99.91
C VAL A 392 8.07 -18.31 99.52
N ALA A 393 8.72 -17.21 99.91
CA ALA A 393 10.15 -17.02 99.72
C ALA A 393 10.86 -17.09 101.07
N ALA A 394 12.02 -17.75 101.11
CA ALA A 394 12.68 -18.09 102.35
C ALA A 394 14.22 -17.98 102.28
N ARG A 395 14.82 -17.56 103.40
CA ARG A 395 16.27 -17.54 103.62
C ARG A 395 16.61 -18.10 105.01
N PRO A 396 17.64 -18.95 105.14
CA PRO A 396 18.05 -19.48 106.43
C PRO A 396 18.69 -18.39 107.31
N ILE A 397 18.29 -18.33 108.58
CA ILE A 397 18.90 -17.50 109.62
C ILE A 397 20.10 -18.26 110.19
N ARG A 398 21.28 -17.65 110.11
CA ARG A 398 22.54 -18.25 110.53
C ARG A 398 23.18 -17.43 111.64
N ARG A 399 23.77 -18.11 112.62
CA ARG A 399 24.70 -17.47 113.56
C ARG A 399 26.05 -17.23 112.90
N GLU A 400 26.91 -16.41 113.52
CA GLU A 400 28.29 -16.17 113.07
C GLU A 400 29.11 -17.47 112.90
N THR A 401 28.75 -18.53 113.64
CA THR A 401 29.35 -19.88 113.53
C THR A 401 28.92 -20.67 112.28
N GLY A 402 28.02 -20.12 111.45
CA GLY A 402 27.47 -20.76 110.25
C GLY A 402 26.28 -21.70 110.49
N THR A 403 25.94 -21.98 111.76
CA THR A 403 24.85 -22.87 112.17
C THR A 403 23.49 -22.23 111.86
N ILE A 404 22.59 -22.98 111.21
CA ILE A 404 21.22 -22.55 110.93
C ILE A 404 20.41 -22.64 112.22
N VAL A 405 19.79 -21.53 112.65
CA VAL A 405 18.99 -21.44 113.88
C VAL A 405 17.49 -21.23 113.60
N GLY A 406 17.15 -20.85 112.38
CA GLY A 406 15.79 -20.66 111.92
C GLY A 406 15.75 -20.31 110.44
N VAL A 407 14.57 -19.98 109.92
CA VAL A 407 14.37 -19.51 108.54
C VAL A 407 13.50 -18.26 108.58
N ALA A 408 13.94 -17.17 107.96
CA ALA A 408 13.09 -16.02 107.72
C ALA A 408 12.42 -16.19 106.37
N MET A 409 11.17 -15.80 106.30
CA MET A 409 10.38 -15.98 105.10
C MET A 409 9.30 -14.93 104.97
N PHE A 410 8.82 -14.74 103.76
CA PHE A 410 7.62 -13.98 103.50
C PHE A 410 6.68 -14.77 102.60
N THR A 411 5.39 -14.43 102.68
CA THR A 411 4.37 -14.84 101.74
C THR A 411 3.88 -13.63 100.96
N SER A 412 3.68 -13.79 99.67
CA SER A 412 3.09 -12.79 98.78
C SER A 412 1.92 -13.41 98.04
N SER A 413 0.90 -12.62 97.68
CA SER A 413 -0.07 -13.13 96.71
C SER A 413 0.63 -13.34 95.38
N ILE A 414 0.22 -14.37 94.65
CA ILE A 414 0.71 -14.57 93.29
C ILE A 414 0.39 -13.37 92.39
N ALA A 415 -0.75 -12.72 92.61
CA ALA A 415 -1.14 -11.53 91.85
C ALA A 415 -0.14 -10.37 92.00
N ASP A 416 0.68 -10.36 93.06
CA ASP A 416 1.61 -9.28 93.36
C ASP A 416 3.03 -9.50 92.80
N ILE A 417 3.34 -10.71 92.30
CA ILE A 417 4.68 -11.09 91.82
C ILE A 417 5.05 -10.38 90.52
N ALA A 418 4.04 -10.04 89.70
CA ALA A 418 4.21 -9.20 88.54
C ALA A 418 2.84 -8.66 88.11
N PRO A 419 2.46 -7.44 88.53
CA PRO A 419 1.33 -6.73 87.96
C PRO A 419 1.43 -6.68 86.42
N ASP A 420 2.66 -6.64 85.90
CA ASP A 420 2.95 -6.71 84.48
C ASP A 420 2.50 -8.03 83.82
N VAL A 421 2.54 -9.19 84.49
CA VAL A 421 1.98 -10.46 83.94
C VAL A 421 0.46 -10.34 83.76
N LEU A 422 -0.22 -9.67 84.70
CA LEU A 422 -1.68 -9.48 84.69
C LEU A 422 -2.14 -8.47 83.63
N VAL A 423 -1.25 -7.58 83.18
CA VAL A 423 -1.56 -6.50 82.22
C VAL A 423 -0.89 -6.73 80.85
N SER A 424 0.06 -7.67 80.74
CA SER A 424 0.77 -7.98 79.48
C SER A 424 -0.12 -8.83 78.55
N SER A 425 -1.07 -8.17 77.90
CA SER A 425 -1.69 -8.68 76.67
C SER A 425 -0.76 -8.39 75.49
N VAL A 426 -0.39 -9.42 74.74
CA VAL A 426 0.39 -9.26 73.51
C VAL A 426 -0.53 -9.46 72.32
N GLY A 427 -0.78 -8.39 71.57
CA GLY A 427 -1.84 -8.41 70.56
C GLY A 427 -3.23 -8.50 71.17
N GLU A 428 -4.18 -9.05 70.41
CA GLU A 428 -5.57 -9.27 70.85
C GLU A 428 -5.77 -10.62 71.53
N THR A 429 -5.03 -11.65 71.11
CA THR A 429 -5.20 -13.03 71.56
C THR A 429 -4.10 -13.51 72.51
N GLY A 430 -2.99 -12.76 72.57
CA GLY A 430 -1.81 -13.21 73.27
C GLY A 430 -1.82 -12.89 74.75
N PHE A 431 -1.17 -13.77 75.50
CA PHE A 431 -1.16 -13.77 76.94
C PHE A 431 0.16 -14.31 77.47
N ALA A 432 0.48 -13.96 78.70
CA ALA A 432 1.72 -14.34 79.35
C ALA A 432 1.48 -15.11 80.65
N TYR A 433 2.43 -15.98 80.98
CA TYR A 433 2.46 -16.72 82.22
C TYR A 433 3.89 -17.14 82.60
N VAL A 434 4.08 -17.44 83.88
CA VAL A 434 5.35 -17.84 84.48
C VAL A 434 5.15 -19.20 85.14
N VAL A 435 6.09 -20.12 84.95
CA VAL A 435 6.10 -21.45 85.56
C VAL A 435 7.33 -21.66 86.43
N ASP A 436 7.21 -22.42 87.52
CA ASP A 436 8.34 -22.77 88.38
C ASP A 436 9.18 -23.89 87.77
N ASP A 437 10.28 -24.25 88.43
CA ASP A 437 11.18 -25.34 88.07
C ASP A 437 10.49 -26.73 88.03
N GLN A 438 9.28 -26.83 88.59
CA GLN A 438 8.42 -28.02 88.57
C GLN A 438 7.26 -27.91 87.57
N ASN A 439 7.31 -26.96 86.63
CA ASN A 439 6.31 -26.73 85.57
C ASN A 439 4.94 -26.27 86.05
N ARG A 440 4.81 -25.85 87.32
CA ARG A 440 3.55 -25.34 87.87
C ARG A 440 3.41 -23.85 87.59
N VAL A 441 2.20 -23.42 87.30
CA VAL A 441 1.90 -21.99 87.06
C VAL A 441 2.16 -21.17 88.32
N VAL A 442 3.13 -20.26 88.23
CA VAL A 442 3.50 -19.28 89.26
C VAL A 442 2.72 -18.00 89.09
N ALA A 443 2.49 -17.55 87.86
CA ALA A 443 1.71 -16.36 87.53
C ALA A 443 1.07 -16.53 86.16
N HIS A 444 -0.16 -16.04 85.98
CA HIS A 444 -0.86 -16.10 84.72
C HIS A 444 -1.70 -14.83 84.56
N SER A 445 -1.77 -14.33 83.33
CA SER A 445 -2.58 -13.16 82.95
C SER A 445 -4.08 -13.35 83.26
N ASP A 446 -4.62 -14.55 83.05
CA ASP A 446 -5.90 -15.00 83.61
C ASP A 446 -5.74 -15.58 85.03
N LEU A 447 -6.30 -14.88 86.03
CA LEU A 447 -6.25 -15.26 87.45
C LEU A 447 -6.96 -16.58 87.76
N ALA A 448 -7.94 -17.02 86.95
CA ALA A 448 -8.65 -18.27 87.17
C ALA A 448 -7.76 -19.51 86.95
N GLN A 449 -6.77 -19.39 86.06
CA GLN A 449 -5.81 -20.45 85.76
C GLN A 449 -4.80 -20.66 86.90
N VAL A 450 -4.53 -19.61 87.69
CA VAL A 450 -3.60 -19.64 88.82
C VAL A 450 -4.18 -20.41 90.02
N THR A 451 -5.50 -20.40 90.17
CA THR A 451 -6.17 -21.00 91.35
C THR A 451 -6.09 -22.52 91.44
N GLU A 452 -5.77 -23.23 90.34
CA GLU A 452 -5.78 -24.70 90.29
C GLU A 452 -4.39 -25.38 90.37
N PHE A 453 -3.28 -24.62 90.47
CA PHE A 453 -1.91 -25.18 90.45
C PHE A 453 -1.68 -26.15 89.29
N GLN A 454 -2.16 -25.78 88.10
CA GLN A 454 -2.06 -26.63 86.94
C GLN A 454 -0.58 -26.91 86.62
N ASP A 455 -0.24 -28.19 86.53
CA ASP A 455 1.05 -28.64 86.02
C ASP A 455 1.00 -28.63 84.50
N LEU A 456 1.91 -27.88 83.88
CA LEU A 456 1.99 -27.70 82.44
C LEU A 456 3.12 -28.52 81.81
N ASP A 457 3.63 -29.57 82.46
CA ASP A 457 4.71 -30.43 81.92
C ASP A 457 4.45 -30.94 80.49
N THR A 458 3.20 -31.26 80.17
CA THR A 458 2.81 -31.71 78.83
C THR A 458 2.44 -30.58 77.87
N TYR A 459 2.34 -29.34 78.36
CA TYR A 459 1.97 -28.20 77.52
C TYR A 459 3.13 -27.82 76.59
N PRO A 460 2.94 -27.73 75.26
CA PRO A 460 4.06 -27.72 74.31
C PRO A 460 5.13 -26.63 74.54
N PRO A 461 4.79 -25.37 74.88
CA PRO A 461 5.80 -24.34 75.18
C PRO A 461 6.65 -24.65 76.42
N VAL A 462 6.05 -25.21 77.47
CA VAL A 462 6.74 -25.55 78.72
C VAL A 462 7.62 -26.77 78.51
N TYR A 463 7.09 -27.78 77.81
CA TYR A 463 7.87 -28.95 77.40
C TYR A 463 9.09 -28.53 76.55
N ALA A 464 8.91 -27.64 75.58
CA ALA A 464 9.99 -27.13 74.74
C ALA A 464 11.04 -26.36 75.57
N LEU A 465 10.60 -25.48 76.49
CA LEU A 465 11.47 -24.76 77.41
C LEU A 465 12.36 -25.73 78.21
N ARG A 466 11.77 -26.78 78.79
CA ARG A 466 12.50 -27.80 79.57
C ARG A 466 13.41 -28.69 78.72
N GLY A 467 13.12 -28.80 77.43
CA GLY A 467 14.02 -29.37 76.42
C GLY A 467 15.22 -28.48 76.05
N GLY A 468 15.32 -27.28 76.64
CA GLY A 468 16.40 -26.31 76.37
C GLY A 468 16.06 -25.31 75.26
N ALA A 469 14.82 -25.25 74.79
CA ALA A 469 14.41 -24.25 73.81
C ALA A 469 14.43 -22.84 74.42
N ARG A 470 14.89 -21.88 73.62
CA ARG A 470 14.91 -20.45 73.93
C ARG A 470 14.48 -19.68 72.69
N GLY A 471 13.60 -18.69 72.86
CA GLY A 471 13.05 -17.90 71.76
C GLY A 471 11.71 -18.42 71.24
N VAL A 472 11.41 -18.11 69.97
CA VAL A 472 10.10 -18.40 69.37
C VAL A 472 9.94 -19.88 69.07
N THR A 473 8.85 -20.45 69.57
CA THR A 473 8.47 -21.85 69.48
C THR A 473 7.03 -21.92 68.97
N PRO A 474 6.79 -22.31 67.71
CA PRO A 474 5.44 -22.56 67.21
C PRO A 474 4.90 -23.87 67.78
N PHE A 475 3.62 -23.92 68.10
CA PHE A 475 2.96 -25.12 68.60
C PHE A 475 1.48 -25.16 68.25
N ILE A 476 0.87 -26.33 68.46
CA ILE A 476 -0.57 -26.54 68.32
C ILE A 476 -1.10 -26.91 69.71
N ASP A 477 -2.16 -26.23 70.15
CA ASP A 477 -2.80 -26.54 71.43
C ASP A 477 -3.72 -27.78 71.33
N ASP A 478 -4.26 -28.22 72.46
CA ASP A 478 -5.14 -29.41 72.51
C ASP A 478 -6.46 -29.23 71.75
N ARG A 479 -6.82 -27.99 71.40
CA ARG A 479 -8.01 -27.65 70.59
C ARG A 479 -7.69 -27.66 69.09
N GLY A 480 -6.42 -27.84 68.72
CA GLY A 480 -5.95 -27.80 67.34
C GLY A 480 -5.65 -26.39 66.85
N ASP A 481 -5.69 -25.37 67.73
CA ASP A 481 -5.36 -24.00 67.38
C ASP A 481 -3.84 -23.84 67.30
N ARG A 482 -3.38 -23.03 66.34
CA ARG A 482 -1.95 -22.78 66.12
C ARG A 482 -1.50 -21.52 66.85
N TRP A 483 -0.39 -21.64 67.55
CA TRP A 483 0.16 -20.60 68.43
C TRP A 483 1.66 -20.39 68.18
N GLN A 484 2.13 -19.20 68.50
CA GLN A 484 3.55 -18.90 68.64
C GLN A 484 3.83 -18.47 70.07
N ALA A 485 4.78 -19.15 70.73
CA ALA A 485 5.24 -18.81 72.07
C ALA A 485 6.69 -18.36 72.04
N TYR A 486 7.04 -17.29 72.73
CA TYR A 486 8.41 -16.97 73.09
C TYR A 486 8.68 -17.49 74.49
N VAL A 487 9.65 -18.40 74.60
CA VAL A 487 10.01 -19.08 75.84
C VAL A 487 11.42 -18.67 76.27
N ASP A 488 11.58 -18.34 77.55
CA ASP A 488 12.86 -18.06 78.18
C ASP A 488 12.86 -18.56 79.63
N GLU A 489 14.03 -18.76 80.23
CA GLU A 489 14.15 -19.21 81.62
C GLU A 489 15.07 -18.27 82.39
N LEU A 490 14.66 -17.98 83.61
CA LEU A 490 15.39 -17.16 84.56
C LEU A 490 16.46 -17.99 85.28
N ASP A 491 17.42 -17.30 85.92
CA ASP A 491 18.53 -17.93 86.65
C ASP A 491 18.07 -18.85 87.81
N ASN A 492 16.85 -18.64 88.32
CA ASN A 492 16.25 -19.47 89.37
C ASN A 492 15.49 -20.71 88.84
N GLY A 493 15.51 -20.97 87.54
CA GLY A 493 14.84 -22.10 86.89
C GLY A 493 13.38 -21.84 86.48
N TRP A 494 12.85 -20.64 86.76
CA TRP A 494 11.49 -20.28 86.34
C TRP A 494 11.42 -20.01 84.85
N GLY A 495 10.38 -20.55 84.22
CA GLY A 495 10.08 -20.29 82.81
C GLY A 495 9.17 -19.09 82.65
N VAL A 496 9.51 -18.18 81.74
CA VAL A 496 8.65 -17.07 81.33
C VAL A 496 8.19 -17.37 79.90
N ILE A 497 6.86 -17.45 79.72
CA ILE A 497 6.25 -17.77 78.44
C ILE A 497 5.29 -16.65 78.06
N VAL A 498 5.44 -16.16 76.84
CA VAL A 498 4.54 -15.20 76.22
C VAL A 498 4.10 -15.78 74.89
N GLN A 499 2.80 -15.88 74.66
CA GLN A 499 2.28 -16.53 73.46
C GLN A 499 1.16 -15.73 72.80
N GLN A 500 0.97 -15.96 71.50
CA GLN A 500 -0.07 -15.33 70.68
C GLN A 500 -0.61 -16.33 69.64
N ALA A 501 -1.89 -16.23 69.30
CA ALA A 501 -2.49 -17.11 68.31
C ALA A 501 -2.07 -16.72 66.88
N GLU A 502 -1.73 -17.70 66.05
CA GLU A 502 -1.36 -17.48 64.64
C GLU A 502 -2.56 -16.95 63.82
N SER A 503 -3.79 -17.17 64.30
CA SER A 503 -5.02 -16.64 63.70
C SER A 503 -5.05 -15.10 63.68
N GLU A 504 -4.41 -14.43 64.63
CA GLU A 504 -4.31 -12.98 64.65
C GLU A 504 -3.45 -12.47 63.48
N LEU A 505 -2.30 -13.11 63.24
CA LEU A 505 -1.42 -12.87 62.09
C LEU A 505 -2.16 -13.12 60.77
N LEU A 506 -2.88 -14.24 60.68
CA LEU A 506 -3.67 -14.61 59.51
C LEU A 506 -4.81 -13.61 59.24
N SER A 507 -5.44 -13.08 60.28
CA SER A 507 -6.50 -12.07 60.15
C SER A 507 -5.95 -10.74 59.63
N ALA A 508 -4.80 -10.29 60.12
CA ALA A 508 -4.11 -9.10 59.63
C ALA A 508 -3.71 -9.26 58.15
N MET A 509 -3.20 -10.44 57.78
CA MET A 509 -2.92 -10.79 56.38
C MET A 509 -4.18 -10.80 55.52
N ALA A 510 -5.30 -11.35 56.01
CA ALA A 510 -6.56 -11.38 55.27
C ALA A 510 -7.12 -9.98 55.02
N GLN A 511 -7.03 -9.07 56.01
CA GLN A 511 -7.40 -7.67 55.83
C GLN A 511 -6.51 -6.97 54.80
N LEU A 512 -5.19 -7.15 54.90
CA LEU A 512 -4.23 -6.58 53.95
C LEU A 512 -4.48 -7.10 52.52
N ARG A 513 -4.73 -8.41 52.36
CA ARG A 513 -5.11 -9.02 51.07
C ARG A 513 -6.43 -8.45 50.52
N THR A 514 -7.43 -8.24 51.38
CA THR A 514 -8.72 -7.65 50.98
C THR A 514 -8.53 -6.22 50.49
N VAL A 515 -7.77 -5.39 51.22
CA VAL A 515 -7.43 -4.02 50.81
C VAL A 515 -6.65 -4.02 49.49
N MET A 516 -5.64 -4.88 49.36
CA MET A 516 -4.86 -5.04 48.13
C MET A 516 -5.73 -5.47 46.94
N LEU A 517 -6.68 -6.39 47.14
CA LEU A 517 -7.63 -6.82 46.12
C LEU A 517 -8.55 -5.67 45.67
N VAL A 518 -9.10 -4.90 46.62
CA VAL A 518 -9.93 -3.72 46.30
C VAL A 518 -9.13 -2.68 45.53
N ILE A 519 -7.91 -2.35 45.99
CA ILE A 519 -7.00 -1.42 45.29
C ILE A 519 -6.68 -1.93 43.89
N THR A 520 -6.48 -3.25 43.74
CA THR A 520 -6.21 -3.89 42.44
C THR A 520 -7.41 -3.78 41.50
N ILE A 521 -8.62 -4.07 41.97
CA ILE A 521 -9.84 -3.96 41.17
C ILE A 521 -10.06 -2.51 40.74
N VAL A 522 -9.93 -1.56 41.66
CA VAL A 522 -10.06 -0.12 41.36
C VAL A 522 -8.97 0.32 40.38
N GLY A 523 -7.72 -0.07 40.63
CA GLY A 523 -6.56 0.22 39.80
C GLY A 523 -6.75 -0.31 38.38
N VAL A 524 -7.07 -1.60 38.21
CA VAL A 524 -7.35 -2.22 36.90
C VAL A 524 -8.53 -1.53 36.21
N THR A 525 -9.60 -1.19 36.94
CA THR A 525 -10.75 -0.48 36.36
C THR A 525 -10.34 0.87 35.79
N ILE A 526 -9.59 1.67 36.56
CA ILE A 526 -9.04 2.95 36.10
C ILE A 526 -8.14 2.75 34.88
N LEU A 527 -7.29 1.72 34.91
CA LEU A 527 -6.29 1.46 33.87
C LEU A 527 -6.86 0.87 32.58
N VAL A 528 -8.02 0.24 32.63
CA VAL A 528 -8.76 -0.18 31.43
C VAL A 528 -9.64 0.95 30.93
N PHE A 529 -10.39 1.59 31.83
CA PHE A 529 -11.40 2.59 31.48
C PHE A 529 -10.79 3.87 30.89
N TRP A 530 -9.81 4.48 31.55
CA TRP A 530 -9.27 5.76 31.11
C TRP A 530 -8.53 5.68 29.77
N PRO A 531 -7.62 4.71 29.54
CA PRO A 531 -7.02 4.53 28.24
C PRO A 531 -8.03 4.18 27.15
N TRP A 532 -9.08 3.39 27.46
CA TRP A 532 -10.15 3.11 26.50
C TRP A 532 -10.88 4.40 26.09
N VAL A 533 -11.22 5.27 27.04
CA VAL A 533 -11.82 6.59 26.73
C VAL A 533 -10.84 7.45 25.92
N ALA A 534 -9.58 7.58 26.35
CA ALA A 534 -8.58 8.43 25.72
C ALA A 534 -8.25 7.98 24.28
N ILE A 535 -8.04 6.67 24.05
CA ILE A 535 -7.76 6.11 22.73
C ILE A 535 -8.97 6.30 21.81
N ARG A 536 -10.19 6.08 22.30
CA ARG A 536 -11.41 6.35 21.51
C ARG A 536 -11.52 7.81 21.12
N GLN A 537 -11.27 8.72 22.05
CA GLN A 537 -11.34 10.15 21.78
C GLN A 537 -10.27 10.59 20.77
N ALA A 538 -9.04 10.08 20.91
CA ALA A 538 -7.94 10.43 20.00
C ALA A 538 -8.09 9.84 18.59
N LEU A 539 -8.66 8.64 18.44
CA LEU A 539 -8.80 7.99 17.13
C LEU A 539 -10.07 8.38 16.36
N ARG A 540 -11.09 8.92 17.03
CA ARG A 540 -12.37 9.29 16.40
C ARG A 540 -12.21 10.33 15.28
N PRO A 541 -11.41 11.41 15.41
CA PRO A 541 -11.23 12.36 14.31
C PRO A 541 -10.53 11.74 13.10
N ILE A 542 -9.66 10.74 13.30
CA ILE A 542 -9.00 10.01 12.20
C ILE A 542 -10.02 9.16 11.43
N GLU A 543 -10.99 8.54 12.12
CA GLU A 543 -12.09 7.81 11.48
C GLU A 543 -12.95 8.76 10.64
N GLN A 544 -13.29 9.95 11.17
CA GLN A 544 -14.02 10.99 10.44
C GLN A 544 -13.26 11.53 9.22
N LEU A 545 -11.94 11.72 9.34
CA LEU A 545 -11.05 12.09 8.23
C LEU A 545 -11.03 11.02 7.15
N THR A 546 -11.05 9.75 7.54
CA THR A 546 -11.05 8.62 6.61
C THR A 546 -12.37 8.54 5.84
N GLU A 547 -13.50 8.64 6.54
CA GLU A 547 -14.84 8.65 5.94
C GLU A 547 -15.04 9.89 5.03
N THR A 548 -14.59 11.04 5.55
CA THR A 548 -14.03 12.20 4.87
C THR A 548 -13.57 12.00 3.42
N ALA A 549 -12.34 11.49 3.36
CA ALA A 549 -11.60 11.19 2.15
C ALA A 549 -12.32 10.21 1.23
N ILE A 550 -12.96 9.17 1.76
CA ILE A 550 -13.71 8.22 0.94
C ILE A 550 -14.87 8.93 0.22
N SER A 551 -15.60 9.82 0.91
CA SER A 551 -16.70 10.56 0.29
C SER A 551 -16.25 11.57 -0.76
N ILE A 552 -15.10 12.23 -0.54
CA ILE A 552 -14.47 13.14 -1.51
C ILE A 552 -13.98 12.37 -2.74
N ALA A 553 -13.34 11.21 -2.54
CA ALA A 553 -12.94 10.33 -3.63
C ALA A 553 -14.15 9.80 -4.43
N GLY A 554 -15.30 9.65 -3.77
CA GLY A 554 -16.58 9.34 -4.40
C GLY A 554 -17.26 10.51 -5.13
N GLY A 555 -16.63 11.70 -5.17
CA GLY A 555 -17.10 12.87 -5.92
C GLY A 555 -17.81 13.94 -5.10
N ASN A 556 -18.03 13.74 -3.79
CA ASN A 556 -18.65 14.76 -2.93
C ASN A 556 -17.60 15.70 -2.33
N LEU A 557 -17.20 16.73 -3.09
CA LEU A 557 -16.23 17.73 -2.68
C LEU A 557 -16.78 18.80 -1.72
N ALA A 558 -18.08 18.79 -1.43
CA ALA A 558 -18.71 19.74 -0.51
C ALA A 558 -18.49 19.36 0.97
N ARG A 559 -18.19 18.09 1.25
CA ARG A 559 -17.92 17.64 2.62
C ARG A 559 -16.61 18.25 3.11
N ARG A 560 -16.61 18.71 4.36
CA ARG A 560 -15.45 19.26 5.07
C ARG A 560 -15.31 18.57 6.41
N VAL A 561 -14.08 18.39 6.86
CA VAL A 561 -13.79 17.84 8.19
C VAL A 561 -13.82 18.97 9.21
N GLN A 562 -14.55 18.80 10.31
CA GLN A 562 -14.51 19.76 11.42
C GLN A 562 -13.18 19.62 12.16
N VAL A 563 -12.54 20.76 12.42
CA VAL A 563 -11.26 20.82 13.13
C VAL A 563 -11.57 20.99 14.63
N GLU A 564 -11.61 19.88 15.37
CA GLU A 564 -11.93 19.87 16.81
C GLU A 564 -10.68 19.98 17.71
N SER A 565 -9.48 19.75 17.16
CA SER A 565 -8.22 19.74 17.89
C SER A 565 -7.22 20.74 17.32
N GLU A 566 -6.29 21.22 18.15
CA GLU A 566 -5.16 22.10 17.77
C GLU A 566 -3.84 21.33 17.62
N ASP A 567 -3.87 20.00 17.70
CA ASP A 567 -2.71 19.11 17.57
C ASP A 567 -2.39 18.76 16.10
N GLU A 568 -1.56 17.73 15.88
CA GLU A 568 -1.20 17.22 14.56
C GLU A 568 -2.41 16.68 13.78
N ILE A 569 -3.44 16.18 14.48
CA ILE A 569 -4.68 15.70 13.85
C ILE A 569 -5.50 16.90 13.36
N GLY A 570 -5.55 17.97 14.15
CA GLY A 570 -6.13 19.26 13.75
C GLY A 570 -5.46 19.85 12.50
N THR A 571 -4.13 19.88 12.52
CA THR A 571 -3.31 20.35 11.39
C THR A 571 -3.55 19.50 10.14
N LEU A 572 -3.64 18.17 10.29
CA LEU A 572 -3.96 17.27 9.18
C LEU A 572 -5.36 17.53 8.62
N ALA A 573 -6.36 17.78 9.48
CA ALA A 573 -7.72 18.12 9.05
C ALA A 573 -7.76 19.44 8.28
N GLN A 574 -7.00 20.45 8.71
CA GLN A 574 -6.84 21.70 7.97
C GLN A 574 -6.19 21.48 6.60
N ALA A 575 -5.05 20.78 6.54
CA ALA A 575 -4.37 20.48 5.29
C ALA A 575 -5.28 19.70 4.31
N PHE A 576 -6.06 18.76 4.84
CA PHE A 576 -7.03 17.99 4.07
C PHE A 576 -8.16 18.87 3.50
N ASN A 577 -8.70 19.80 4.30
CA ASN A 577 -9.69 20.76 3.82
C ASN A 577 -9.12 21.68 2.73
N SER A 578 -7.89 22.20 2.90
CA SER A 578 -7.22 23.03 1.90
C SER A 578 -6.96 22.29 0.58
N MET A 579 -6.57 21.01 0.64
CA MET A 579 -6.44 20.17 -0.55
C MET A 579 -7.79 20.00 -1.27
N THR A 580 -8.88 19.80 -0.50
CA THR A 580 -10.22 19.66 -1.07
C THR A 580 -10.69 20.96 -1.74
N GLU A 581 -10.38 22.11 -1.15
CA GLU A 581 -10.63 23.43 -1.75
C GLU A 581 -9.83 23.67 -3.03
N GLN A 582 -8.56 23.28 -3.05
CA GLN A 582 -7.73 23.32 -4.27
C GLN A 582 -8.29 22.43 -5.36
N LEU A 583 -8.71 21.19 -5.03
CA LEU A 583 -9.35 20.28 -5.98
C LEU A 583 -10.63 20.88 -6.57
N GLN A 584 -11.48 21.45 -5.72
CA GLN A 584 -12.72 22.11 -6.15
C GLN A 584 -12.41 23.29 -7.10
N THR A 585 -11.39 24.09 -6.80
CA THR A 585 -10.93 25.20 -7.64
C THR A 585 -10.38 24.70 -8.98
N VAL A 586 -9.56 23.64 -8.98
CA VAL A 586 -9.00 23.05 -10.21
C VAL A 586 -10.08 22.48 -11.10
N ILE A 587 -11.06 21.76 -10.53
CA ILE A 587 -12.19 21.21 -11.29
C ILE A 587 -13.02 22.33 -11.89
N SER A 588 -13.38 23.35 -11.10
CA SER A 588 -14.16 24.50 -11.61
C SER A 588 -13.42 25.25 -12.73
N ASN A 589 -12.12 25.50 -12.56
CA ASN A 589 -11.32 26.13 -13.61
C ASN A 589 -11.21 25.26 -14.86
N LEU A 590 -11.12 23.93 -14.71
CA LEU A 590 -11.06 22.99 -15.83
C LEU A 590 -12.40 22.97 -16.58
N GLU A 591 -13.53 22.91 -15.86
CA GLU A 591 -14.87 22.99 -16.43
C GLU A 591 -15.05 24.28 -17.24
N GLN A 592 -14.64 25.42 -16.67
CA GLN A 592 -14.69 26.71 -17.37
C GLN A 592 -13.81 26.72 -18.61
N ARG A 593 -12.58 26.19 -18.52
CA ARG A 593 -11.66 26.10 -19.67
C ARG A 593 -12.17 25.17 -20.77
N VAL A 594 -12.83 24.07 -20.39
CA VAL A 594 -13.49 23.15 -21.34
C VAL A 594 -14.65 23.87 -22.02
N ALA A 595 -15.48 24.61 -21.28
CA ALA A 595 -16.59 25.38 -21.84
C ALA A 595 -16.09 26.43 -22.85
N ASP A 596 -15.10 27.25 -22.47
CA ASP A 596 -14.52 28.28 -23.34
C ASP A 596 -13.90 27.67 -24.61
N ARG A 597 -13.19 26.53 -24.47
CA ARG A 597 -12.55 25.88 -25.62
C ARG A 597 -13.56 25.23 -26.56
N THR A 598 -14.63 24.66 -26.02
CA THR A 598 -15.72 24.06 -26.79
C THR A 598 -16.41 25.14 -27.63
N GLN A 599 -16.75 26.28 -27.02
CA GLN A 599 -17.37 27.38 -27.73
C GLN A 599 -16.47 27.97 -28.83
N ALA A 600 -15.16 28.08 -28.58
CA ALA A 600 -14.20 28.56 -29.59
C ALA A 600 -14.06 27.58 -30.77
N LEU A 601 -14.09 26.27 -30.51
CA LEU A 601 -14.04 25.24 -31.56
C LEU A 601 -15.31 25.25 -32.42
N GLU A 602 -16.48 25.42 -31.82
CA GLU A 602 -17.76 25.49 -32.55
C GLU A 602 -17.81 26.66 -33.53
N ARG A 603 -17.39 27.87 -33.12
CA ARG A 603 -17.34 29.04 -34.02
C ARG A 603 -16.39 28.81 -35.19
N ARG A 604 -15.19 28.27 -34.92
CA ARG A 604 -14.19 27.98 -35.97
C ARG A 604 -14.68 26.92 -36.96
N SER A 605 -15.38 25.89 -36.48
CA SER A 605 -15.97 24.87 -37.34
C SER A 605 -17.04 25.44 -38.27
N ALA A 606 -17.91 26.32 -37.77
CA ALA A 606 -18.97 26.95 -38.57
C ALA A 606 -18.41 27.80 -39.73
N TYR A 607 -17.36 28.59 -39.49
CA TYR A 607 -16.74 29.42 -40.53
C TYR A 607 -15.99 28.59 -41.59
N LEU A 608 -15.26 27.54 -41.19
CA LEU A 608 -14.59 26.64 -42.15
C LEU A 608 -15.59 25.90 -43.05
N GLN A 609 -16.74 25.49 -42.50
CA GLN A 609 -17.80 24.85 -43.26
C GLN A 609 -18.42 25.80 -44.29
N ALA A 610 -18.57 27.08 -43.95
CA ALA A 610 -19.03 28.12 -44.88
C ALA A 610 -18.06 28.31 -46.06
N ALA A 611 -16.75 28.37 -45.79
CA ALA A 611 -15.72 28.52 -46.81
C ALA A 611 -15.63 27.34 -47.77
N ALA A 612 -15.70 26.12 -47.23
CA ALA A 612 -15.69 24.91 -48.04
C ALA A 612 -16.89 24.83 -49.00
N GLN A 613 -18.07 25.28 -48.56
CA GLN A 613 -19.27 25.30 -49.41
C GLN A 613 -19.15 26.30 -50.58
N VAL A 614 -18.66 27.52 -50.33
CA VAL A 614 -18.46 28.54 -51.39
C VAL A 614 -17.41 28.07 -52.41
N GLY A 615 -16.28 27.54 -51.94
CA GLY A 615 -15.25 26.99 -52.83
C GLY A 615 -15.74 25.81 -53.68
N HIS A 616 -16.58 24.94 -53.11
CA HIS A 616 -17.15 23.81 -53.86
C HIS A 616 -18.15 24.25 -54.93
N ALA A 617 -19.04 25.19 -54.60
CA ALA A 617 -19.99 25.76 -55.57
C ALA A 617 -19.26 26.43 -56.74
N ALA A 618 -18.26 27.26 -56.46
CA ALA A 618 -17.44 27.93 -57.47
C ALA A 618 -16.74 26.94 -58.42
N ALA A 619 -16.15 25.86 -57.90
CA ALA A 619 -15.46 24.88 -58.73
C ALA A 619 -16.36 24.10 -59.71
N SER A 620 -17.68 24.08 -59.48
CA SER A 620 -18.65 23.35 -60.31
C SER A 620 -19.15 24.10 -61.55
N ILE A 621 -18.87 25.40 -61.64
CA ILE A 621 -19.38 26.27 -62.72
C ILE A 621 -18.29 26.43 -63.76
N LEU A 622 -18.54 25.94 -64.98
CA LEU A 622 -17.57 25.93 -66.09
C LEU A 622 -17.72 27.12 -67.04
N ASP A 623 -18.77 27.92 -66.87
CA ASP A 623 -18.97 29.18 -67.60
C ASP A 623 -18.37 30.34 -66.78
N PRO A 624 -17.35 31.05 -67.30
CA PRO A 624 -16.70 32.15 -66.59
C PRO A 624 -17.67 33.26 -66.13
N ASP A 625 -18.64 33.64 -66.96
CA ASP A 625 -19.56 34.73 -66.67
C ASP A 625 -20.59 34.32 -65.60
N GLN A 626 -21.04 33.06 -65.66
CA GLN A 626 -21.91 32.50 -64.63
C GLN A 626 -21.19 32.37 -63.30
N LEU A 627 -19.94 31.88 -63.32
CA LEU A 627 -19.12 31.70 -62.12
C LEU A 627 -18.90 33.02 -61.38
N ILE A 628 -18.53 34.09 -62.10
CA ILE A 628 -18.28 35.39 -61.49
C ILE A 628 -19.56 35.90 -60.82
N ARG A 629 -20.73 35.80 -61.46
CA ARG A 629 -22.01 36.25 -60.90
C ARG A 629 -22.42 35.47 -59.66
N GLU A 630 -22.34 34.14 -59.72
CA GLU A 630 -22.75 33.29 -58.59
C GLU A 630 -21.77 33.41 -57.42
N ALA A 631 -20.46 33.53 -57.69
CA ALA A 631 -19.46 33.69 -56.64
C ALA A 631 -19.67 34.97 -55.82
N VAL A 632 -19.95 36.12 -56.46
CA VAL A 632 -20.16 37.37 -55.72
C VAL A 632 -21.45 37.34 -54.89
N GLU A 633 -22.52 36.71 -55.39
CA GLU A 633 -23.77 36.58 -54.64
C GLU A 633 -23.64 35.60 -53.46
N LEU A 634 -22.99 34.45 -53.65
CA LEU A 634 -22.74 33.49 -52.58
C LEU A 634 -21.88 34.07 -51.46
N ILE A 635 -20.85 34.84 -51.81
CA ILE A 635 -20.00 35.52 -50.82
C ILE A 635 -20.78 36.60 -50.08
N ARG A 636 -21.63 37.37 -50.78
CA ARG A 636 -22.49 38.38 -50.15
C ARG A 636 -23.44 37.75 -49.13
N GLU A 637 -24.20 36.74 -49.55
CA GLU A 637 -25.22 36.10 -48.71
C GLU A 637 -24.62 35.35 -47.52
N ARG A 638 -23.51 34.65 -47.72
CA ARG A 638 -22.94 33.79 -46.67
C ARG A 638 -22.28 34.58 -45.55
N PHE A 639 -21.76 35.77 -45.86
CA PHE A 639 -21.06 36.65 -44.92
C PHE A 639 -21.88 37.88 -44.50
N ASP A 640 -23.15 37.94 -44.90
CA ASP A 640 -24.07 39.06 -44.61
C ASP A 640 -23.44 40.43 -44.95
N LEU A 641 -22.88 40.52 -46.15
CA LEU A 641 -22.14 41.69 -46.60
C LEU A 641 -23.06 42.69 -47.30
N TYR A 642 -22.76 43.98 -47.11
CA TYR A 642 -23.50 45.06 -47.76
C TYR A 642 -23.30 45.05 -49.28
N TYR A 643 -22.07 44.80 -49.74
CA TYR A 643 -21.77 44.69 -51.16
C TYR A 643 -20.55 43.82 -51.42
N VAL A 644 -20.60 43.06 -52.52
CA VAL A 644 -19.49 42.31 -53.10
C VAL A 644 -19.37 42.63 -54.59
N GLY A 645 -18.15 42.86 -55.06
CA GLY A 645 -17.85 43.06 -56.48
C GLY A 645 -16.55 42.37 -56.89
N LEU A 646 -16.52 41.84 -58.11
CA LEU A 646 -15.39 41.13 -58.68
C LEU A 646 -14.88 41.86 -59.92
N PHE A 647 -13.61 42.22 -59.89
CA PHE A 647 -12.90 42.91 -60.95
C PHE A 647 -11.89 41.97 -61.59
N LEU A 648 -11.78 41.99 -62.92
CA LEU A 648 -10.71 41.32 -63.66
C LEU A 648 -9.79 42.33 -64.32
N VAL A 649 -8.51 41.98 -64.38
CA VAL A 649 -7.50 42.77 -65.08
C VAL A 649 -7.72 42.67 -66.58
N ASP A 650 -7.69 43.81 -67.27
CA ASP A 650 -7.81 43.89 -68.72
C ASP A 650 -6.54 43.37 -69.43
N GLU A 651 -6.61 43.18 -70.76
CA GLU A 651 -5.47 42.64 -71.53
C GLU A 651 -4.24 43.54 -71.52
N THR A 652 -4.43 44.86 -71.39
CA THR A 652 -3.32 45.83 -71.29
C THR A 652 -2.69 45.88 -69.90
N ARG A 653 -3.34 45.25 -68.90
CA ARG A 653 -2.98 45.26 -67.48
C ARG A 653 -2.84 46.67 -66.89
N GLU A 654 -3.63 47.60 -67.40
CA GLU A 654 -3.69 48.97 -66.86
C GLU A 654 -4.94 49.17 -65.99
N TRP A 655 -5.99 48.39 -66.23
CA TRP A 655 -7.31 48.57 -65.61
C TRP A 655 -7.82 47.27 -65.00
N ALA A 656 -8.37 47.37 -63.79
CA ALA A 656 -9.25 46.38 -63.19
C ALA A 656 -10.69 46.75 -63.56
N VAL A 657 -11.35 45.92 -64.37
CA VAL A 657 -12.70 46.14 -64.89
C VAL A 657 -13.70 45.32 -64.10
N LEU A 658 -14.78 45.95 -63.63
CA LEU A 658 -15.85 45.25 -62.90
C LEU A 658 -16.55 44.26 -63.83
N GLN A 659 -16.53 42.97 -63.46
CA GLN A 659 -17.19 41.91 -64.21
C GLN A 659 -18.51 41.50 -63.57
N SER A 660 -18.60 41.58 -62.24
CA SER A 660 -19.88 41.43 -61.55
C SER A 660 -19.89 42.22 -60.24
N GLY A 661 -21.05 42.74 -59.89
CA GLY A 661 -21.32 43.39 -58.62
C GLY A 661 -22.73 43.06 -58.16
N THR A 662 -22.88 42.91 -56.85
CA THR A 662 -24.16 42.52 -56.22
C THR A 662 -25.13 43.70 -56.08
N GLY A 663 -26.43 43.40 -56.11
CA GLY A 663 -27.50 44.39 -55.91
C GLY A 663 -27.63 45.49 -56.98
N GLU A 664 -28.47 46.49 -56.71
CA GLU A 664 -28.71 47.62 -57.63
C GLU A 664 -27.45 48.44 -57.91
N ALA A 665 -26.58 48.61 -56.90
CA ALA A 665 -25.31 49.31 -57.02
C ALA A 665 -24.36 48.61 -58.01
N GLY A 666 -24.25 47.27 -57.93
CA GLY A 666 -23.47 46.47 -58.86
C GLY A 666 -23.95 46.59 -60.30
N GLN A 667 -25.27 46.51 -60.52
CA GLN A 667 -25.87 46.66 -61.85
C GLN A 667 -25.62 48.04 -62.46
N ALA A 668 -25.78 49.11 -61.66
CA ALA A 668 -25.50 50.47 -62.09
C ALA A 668 -24.02 50.67 -62.46
N MET A 669 -23.10 50.07 -61.70
CA MET A 669 -21.66 50.12 -61.98
C MET A 669 -21.27 49.31 -63.23
N LEU A 670 -21.88 48.15 -63.45
CA LEU A 670 -21.67 47.35 -64.66
C LEU A 670 -22.15 48.08 -65.92
N ALA A 671 -23.34 48.69 -65.87
CA ALA A 671 -23.94 49.39 -67.01
C ALA A 671 -23.09 50.57 -67.54
N ARG A 672 -22.29 51.20 -66.66
CA ARG A 672 -21.36 52.28 -67.04
C ARG A 672 -19.95 51.81 -67.40
N GLY A 673 -19.68 50.50 -67.41
CA GLY A 673 -18.35 49.95 -67.65
C GLY A 673 -17.32 50.35 -66.59
N HIS A 674 -17.71 50.29 -65.31
CA HIS A 674 -16.86 50.75 -64.21
C HIS A 674 -15.50 50.02 -64.19
N ARG A 675 -14.42 50.81 -64.16
CA ARG A 675 -13.04 50.34 -64.13
C ARG A 675 -12.21 51.19 -63.20
N ILE A 676 -11.23 50.57 -62.56
CA ILE A 676 -10.30 51.18 -61.61
C ILE A 676 -8.89 50.99 -62.14
N ARG A 677 -8.07 52.05 -62.11
CA ARG A 677 -6.68 51.96 -62.56
C ARG A 677 -5.86 51.12 -61.57
N ILE A 678 -5.02 50.23 -62.08
CA ILE A 678 -4.15 49.43 -61.20
C ILE A 678 -3.19 50.37 -60.44
N GLY A 679 -3.05 50.16 -59.13
CA GLY A 679 -2.34 51.04 -58.20
C GLY A 679 -3.19 52.13 -57.52
N GLU A 680 -4.41 52.41 -58.01
CA GLU A 680 -5.34 53.38 -57.43
C GLU A 680 -6.53 52.70 -56.73
N GLY A 681 -7.07 53.30 -55.67
CA GLY A 681 -8.19 52.71 -54.93
C GLY A 681 -7.79 51.45 -54.13
N MET A 682 -8.74 50.91 -53.38
CA MET A 682 -8.52 49.66 -52.62
C MET A 682 -8.28 48.47 -53.56
N VAL A 683 -9.11 48.36 -54.61
CA VAL A 683 -9.06 47.28 -55.62
C VAL A 683 -7.76 47.36 -56.44
N GLY A 684 -7.42 48.53 -56.99
CA GLY A 684 -6.21 48.68 -57.80
C GLY A 684 -4.93 48.51 -56.99
N TRP A 685 -4.90 48.95 -55.72
CA TRP A 685 -3.78 48.68 -54.82
C TRP A 685 -3.62 47.19 -54.53
N SER A 686 -4.73 46.49 -54.24
CA SER A 686 -4.72 45.06 -53.93
C SER A 686 -4.19 44.21 -55.09
N VAL A 687 -4.59 44.55 -56.32
CA VAL A 687 -4.04 43.92 -57.55
C VAL A 687 -2.56 44.23 -57.72
N ALA A 688 -2.13 45.49 -57.52
CA ALA A 688 -0.74 45.90 -57.73
C ALA A 688 0.26 45.30 -56.74
N ASN A 689 -0.19 45.03 -55.50
CA ASN A 689 0.67 44.53 -54.42
C ASN A 689 0.44 43.04 -54.12
N GLU A 690 -0.51 42.40 -54.82
CA GLU A 690 -0.89 40.99 -54.62
C GLU A 690 -1.22 40.66 -53.15
N GLN A 691 -1.80 41.64 -52.45
CA GLN A 691 -2.11 41.53 -51.03
C GLN A 691 -3.52 42.05 -50.73
N ALA A 692 -4.14 41.44 -49.72
CA ALA A 692 -5.39 41.93 -49.15
C ALA A 692 -5.16 43.32 -48.54
N ARG A 693 -6.09 44.24 -48.78
CA ARG A 693 -6.10 45.58 -48.18
C ARG A 693 -7.42 45.81 -47.48
N VAL A 694 -7.37 46.24 -46.22
CA VAL A 694 -8.57 46.43 -45.38
C VAL A 694 -8.61 47.83 -44.80
N ALA A 695 -9.78 48.46 -44.92
CA ALA A 695 -10.12 49.73 -44.30
C ALA A 695 -11.23 49.50 -43.26
N HIS A 696 -10.87 49.59 -41.98
CA HIS A 696 -11.81 49.36 -40.87
C HIS A 696 -12.83 50.52 -40.68
N ASP A 697 -12.52 51.75 -41.08
CA ASP A 697 -13.52 52.83 -41.17
C ASP A 697 -13.23 53.69 -42.41
N VAL A 698 -14.17 53.73 -43.35
CA VAL A 698 -14.01 54.38 -44.67
C VAL A 698 -13.67 55.87 -44.60
N GLY A 699 -13.93 56.55 -43.47
CA GLY A 699 -13.69 57.99 -43.33
C GLY A 699 -12.24 58.41 -43.09
N ARG A 700 -11.32 57.47 -42.78
CA ARG A 700 -9.94 57.77 -42.34
C ARG A 700 -8.82 57.29 -43.27
N ASP A 701 -9.11 56.41 -44.23
CA ASP A 701 -8.08 55.83 -45.12
C ASP A 701 -7.99 56.58 -46.46
N ALA A 702 -6.81 57.16 -46.75
CA ALA A 702 -6.58 58.09 -47.85
C ALA A 702 -6.54 57.45 -49.26
N VAL A 703 -6.58 56.11 -49.34
CA VAL A 703 -6.44 55.36 -50.60
C VAL A 703 -7.79 54.97 -51.22
N ARG A 704 -8.92 55.18 -50.52
CA ARG A 704 -10.26 54.81 -51.01
C ARG A 704 -10.78 55.78 -52.07
N LEU A 705 -11.27 55.24 -53.18
CA LEU A 705 -12.10 55.97 -54.15
C LEU A 705 -13.56 55.87 -53.69
N SER A 706 -14.20 57.01 -53.39
CA SER A 706 -15.61 57.01 -52.98
C SER A 706 -16.51 56.77 -54.18
N THR A 707 -17.26 55.67 -54.16
CA THR A 707 -18.23 55.31 -55.20
C THR A 707 -19.61 55.80 -54.80
N SER A 708 -20.24 56.64 -55.62
CA SER A 708 -21.55 57.26 -55.33
C SER A 708 -22.67 56.25 -55.12
N GLU A 709 -22.55 55.06 -55.72
CA GLU A 709 -23.53 53.98 -55.67
C GLU A 709 -23.50 53.18 -54.36
N LEU A 710 -22.49 53.38 -53.49
CA LEU A 710 -22.33 52.66 -52.22
C LEU A 710 -22.16 53.64 -51.04
N PRO A 711 -23.19 54.44 -50.70
CA PRO A 711 -23.09 55.49 -49.70
C PRO A 711 -23.02 54.97 -48.25
N LEU A 712 -23.47 53.74 -48.00
CA LEU A 712 -23.55 53.18 -46.64
C LEU A 712 -22.30 52.41 -46.21
N THR A 713 -21.30 52.26 -47.08
CA THR A 713 -20.09 51.51 -46.73
C THR A 713 -19.39 52.17 -45.54
N ARG A 714 -19.16 51.40 -44.48
CA ARG A 714 -18.45 51.80 -43.27
C ARG A 714 -17.13 51.07 -43.13
N SER A 715 -16.95 49.89 -43.73
CA SER A 715 -15.66 49.22 -43.87
C SER A 715 -15.56 48.51 -45.22
N GLU A 716 -14.34 48.34 -45.73
CA GLU A 716 -14.07 47.70 -47.03
C GLU A 716 -12.82 46.82 -46.96
N ALA A 717 -12.85 45.68 -47.63
CA ALA A 717 -11.67 44.89 -47.91
C ALA A 717 -11.57 44.59 -49.41
N ALA A 718 -10.38 44.74 -49.99
CA ALA A 718 -10.06 44.31 -51.34
C ALA A 718 -9.08 43.14 -51.27
N LEU A 719 -9.44 42.04 -51.92
CA LEU A 719 -8.75 40.76 -51.87
C LEU A 719 -8.29 40.39 -53.28
N PRO A 720 -7.00 40.13 -53.53
CA PRO A 720 -6.52 39.81 -54.86
C PRO A 720 -7.00 38.41 -55.28
N LEU A 721 -7.44 38.28 -56.54
CA LEU A 721 -7.67 36.99 -57.20
C LEU A 721 -6.32 36.52 -57.75
N ILE A 722 -5.64 35.63 -57.03
CA ILE A 722 -4.31 35.15 -57.43
C ILE A 722 -4.44 33.81 -58.14
N SER A 723 -3.92 33.73 -59.37
CA SER A 723 -3.78 32.48 -60.11
C SER A 723 -2.35 32.35 -60.64
N ARG A 724 -1.71 31.20 -60.42
CA ARG A 724 -0.31 30.92 -60.82
C ARG A 724 0.70 31.98 -60.37
N GLY A 725 0.49 32.55 -59.19
CA GLY A 725 1.38 33.56 -58.60
C GLY A 725 1.23 34.95 -59.23
N GLN A 726 0.10 35.23 -59.87
CA GLN A 726 -0.19 36.54 -60.43
C GLN A 726 -1.64 36.96 -60.14
N ALA A 727 -1.84 38.24 -59.79
CA ALA A 727 -3.19 38.80 -59.65
C ALA A 727 -3.89 38.91 -61.02
N ILE A 728 -4.94 38.11 -61.22
CA ILE A 728 -5.82 38.16 -62.41
C ILE A 728 -7.00 39.12 -62.22
N GLY A 729 -7.17 39.64 -61.00
CA GLY A 729 -8.27 40.50 -60.61
C GLY A 729 -8.27 40.76 -59.11
N ALA A 730 -9.36 41.33 -58.59
CA ALA A 730 -9.60 41.45 -57.16
C ALA A 730 -11.09 41.41 -56.83
N LEU A 731 -11.42 40.87 -55.66
CA LEU A 731 -12.73 40.88 -55.04
C LEU A 731 -12.78 42.01 -54.01
N THR A 732 -13.71 42.95 -54.14
CA THR A 732 -14.03 43.92 -53.09
C THR A 732 -15.24 43.45 -52.30
N VAL A 733 -15.14 43.52 -50.98
CA VAL A 733 -16.22 43.27 -50.04
C VAL A 733 -16.40 44.50 -49.16
N GLN A 734 -17.64 44.88 -48.91
CA GLN A 734 -18.01 46.11 -48.21
C GLN A 734 -19.09 45.80 -47.17
N SER A 735 -18.97 46.41 -46.00
CA SER A 735 -19.95 46.32 -44.90
C SER A 735 -20.41 47.71 -44.51
N ASP A 736 -21.68 47.82 -44.11
CA ASP A 736 -22.28 49.01 -43.51
C ASP A 736 -21.96 49.15 -42.01
N GLN A 737 -21.15 48.25 -41.46
CA GLN A 737 -20.59 48.36 -40.11
C GLN A 737 -19.10 48.75 -40.13
N PRO A 738 -18.62 49.58 -39.18
CA PRO A 738 -17.21 49.82 -39.00
C PRO A 738 -16.51 48.59 -38.42
N ALA A 739 -15.26 48.36 -38.83
CA ALA A 739 -14.37 47.31 -38.39
C ALA A 739 -14.94 45.88 -38.52
N ALA A 740 -15.75 45.64 -39.55
CA ALA A 740 -16.40 44.35 -39.77
C ALA A 740 -15.44 43.20 -40.17
N PHE A 741 -14.24 43.54 -40.63
CA PHE A 741 -13.25 42.58 -41.11
C PHE A 741 -12.08 42.47 -40.11
N ASP A 742 -12.06 41.41 -39.31
CA ASP A 742 -10.92 41.04 -38.47
C ASP A 742 -9.93 40.12 -39.22
N GLU A 743 -8.75 39.87 -38.64
CA GLU A 743 -7.69 39.07 -39.29
C GLU A 743 -8.17 37.66 -39.67
N GLU A 744 -9.00 37.03 -38.84
CA GLU A 744 -9.54 35.69 -39.11
C GLU A 744 -10.51 35.70 -40.31
N THR A 745 -11.38 36.71 -40.38
CA THR A 745 -12.32 36.91 -41.50
C THR A 745 -11.59 37.19 -42.80
N ILE A 746 -10.51 37.99 -42.78
CA ILE A 746 -9.70 38.31 -43.97
C ILE A 746 -9.03 37.06 -44.52
N VAL A 747 -8.40 36.24 -43.66
CA VAL A 747 -7.77 34.98 -44.09
C VAL A 747 -8.80 34.04 -44.72
N MET A 748 -10.02 34.00 -44.18
CA MET A 748 -11.10 33.18 -44.71
C MET A 748 -11.60 33.67 -46.07
N LEU A 749 -11.87 34.97 -46.19
CA LEU A 749 -12.33 35.57 -47.45
C LEU A 749 -11.25 35.51 -48.53
N GLN A 750 -9.96 35.66 -48.17
CA GLN A 750 -8.84 35.43 -49.09
C GLN A 750 -8.83 33.98 -49.57
N THR A 751 -9.01 33.00 -48.68
CA THR A 751 -9.06 31.58 -49.06
C THR A 751 -10.18 31.32 -50.08
N MET A 752 -11.36 31.92 -49.92
CA MET A 752 -12.43 31.81 -50.92
C MET A 752 -12.09 32.52 -52.22
N THR A 753 -11.52 33.72 -52.13
CA THR A 753 -11.08 34.51 -53.28
C THR A 753 -10.07 33.72 -54.11
N ASP A 754 -9.12 33.02 -53.47
CA ASP A 754 -8.17 32.14 -54.14
C ASP A 754 -8.87 30.97 -54.86
N GLN A 755 -9.88 30.35 -54.22
CA GLN A 755 -10.68 29.29 -54.87
C GLN A 755 -11.46 29.81 -56.09
N VAL A 756 -12.03 31.02 -56.01
CA VAL A 756 -12.72 31.67 -57.13
C VAL A 756 -11.74 31.99 -58.26
N ALA A 757 -10.53 32.45 -57.96
CA ALA A 757 -9.49 32.72 -58.95
C ALA A 757 -9.08 31.45 -59.72
N VAL A 758 -8.92 30.33 -59.00
CA VAL A 758 -8.61 29.03 -59.60
C VAL A 758 -9.77 28.52 -60.46
N ALA A 759 -11.01 28.58 -59.95
CA ALA A 759 -12.18 28.14 -60.70
C ALA A 759 -12.38 28.97 -61.98
N LEU A 760 -12.12 30.27 -61.93
CA LEU A 760 -12.26 31.17 -63.07
C LEU A 760 -11.21 30.91 -64.16
N GLU A 761 -9.97 30.65 -63.76
CA GLU A 761 -8.92 30.23 -64.69
C GLU A 761 -9.27 28.89 -65.35
N ASN A 762 -9.81 27.94 -64.58
CA ASN A 762 -10.27 26.65 -65.10
C ASN A 762 -11.42 26.78 -66.10
N ALA A 763 -12.43 27.61 -65.79
CA ALA A 763 -13.55 27.89 -66.70
C ALA A 763 -13.08 28.53 -68.01
N ARG A 764 -12.14 29.50 -67.93
CA ARG A 764 -11.56 30.16 -69.11
C ARG A 764 -10.73 29.19 -69.97
N LEU A 765 -9.95 28.31 -69.33
CA LEU A 765 -9.20 27.27 -70.03
C LEU A 765 -10.11 26.24 -70.70
N PHE A 766 -11.21 25.86 -70.04
CA PHE A 766 -12.19 24.92 -70.58
C PHE A 766 -12.87 25.50 -71.83
N ALA A 767 -13.37 26.73 -71.76
CA ALA A 767 -13.98 27.43 -72.90
C ALA A 767 -13.04 27.49 -74.12
N LYS A 768 -11.77 27.83 -73.89
CA LYS A 768 -10.73 27.87 -74.94
C LYS A 768 -10.43 26.49 -75.55
N THR A 769 -10.49 25.43 -74.75
CA THR A 769 -10.27 24.05 -75.20
C THR A 769 -11.43 23.57 -76.06
N GLN A 770 -12.66 23.92 -75.69
CA GLN A 770 -13.86 23.55 -76.43
C GLN A 770 -13.92 24.20 -77.82
N GLU A 771 -13.57 25.48 -77.91
CA GLU A 771 -13.48 26.22 -79.18
C GLU A 771 -12.42 25.60 -80.13
N ALA A 772 -11.28 25.17 -79.59
CA ALA A 772 -10.23 24.50 -80.37
C ALA A 772 -10.67 23.12 -80.90
N ALA A 773 -11.41 22.34 -80.10
CA ALA A 773 -11.91 21.02 -80.49
C ALA A 773 -12.97 21.09 -81.61
N GLU A 774 -13.81 22.12 -81.62
CA GLU A 774 -14.80 22.33 -82.67
C GLU A 774 -14.14 22.72 -84.01
N ALA A 775 -13.09 23.54 -83.98
CA ALA A 775 -12.31 23.90 -85.16
C ALA A 775 -11.63 22.67 -85.81
N GLU A 776 -11.08 21.76 -85.00
CA GLU A 776 -10.47 20.51 -85.47
C GLU A 776 -11.50 19.59 -86.15
N ARG A 777 -12.69 19.46 -85.56
CA ARG A 777 -13.78 18.60 -86.09
C ARG A 777 -14.21 19.03 -87.50
N CYS A 778 -14.28 20.33 -87.76
CA CYS A 778 -14.62 20.87 -89.08
C CYS A 778 -13.53 20.58 -90.13
N ALA A 779 -12.26 20.73 -89.79
CA ALA A 779 -11.14 20.48 -90.71
C ALA A 779 -11.09 19.00 -91.17
N TYR A 780 -11.29 18.06 -90.25
CA TYR A 780 -11.29 16.62 -90.57
C TYR A 780 -12.44 16.21 -91.51
N GLY A 781 -13.63 16.83 -91.38
CA GLY A 781 -14.78 16.50 -92.22
C GLY A 781 -14.59 16.84 -93.72
N GLN A 782 -13.80 17.87 -94.02
CA GLN A 782 -13.51 18.29 -95.39
C GLN A 782 -12.54 17.33 -96.09
N VAL A 783 -11.49 16.89 -95.38
CA VAL A 783 -10.47 15.95 -95.88
C VAL A 783 -11.08 14.59 -96.26
N THR A 784 -11.99 14.06 -95.45
CA THR A 784 -12.65 12.77 -95.75
C THR A 784 -13.48 12.83 -97.04
N ARG A 785 -14.17 13.94 -97.30
CA ARG A 785 -14.99 14.10 -98.51
C ARG A 785 -14.15 14.17 -99.78
N GLU A 786 -13.05 14.93 -99.74
CA GLU A 786 -12.12 15.05 -100.87
C GLU A 786 -11.50 13.68 -101.22
N ALA A 787 -11.06 12.92 -100.22
CA ALA A 787 -10.39 11.63 -100.43
C ALA A 787 -11.30 10.55 -101.05
N TRP A 788 -12.58 10.48 -100.66
CA TRP A 788 -13.55 9.58 -101.31
C TRP A 788 -13.87 10.01 -102.75
N SER A 789 -13.94 11.32 -103.02
CA SER A 789 -14.20 11.82 -104.37
C SER A 789 -13.06 11.49 -105.35
N GLU A 790 -11.81 11.49 -104.89
CA GLU A 790 -10.64 11.13 -105.68
C GLU A 790 -10.59 9.62 -105.98
N LEU A 791 -10.88 8.79 -104.97
CA LEU A 791 -10.94 7.33 -105.11
C LEU A 791 -11.97 6.89 -106.16
N LEU A 792 -13.14 7.54 -106.17
CA LEU A 792 -14.26 7.19 -107.06
C LEU A 792 -14.09 7.73 -108.50
N ARG A 793 -13.26 8.76 -108.74
CA ARG A 793 -13.02 9.32 -110.09
C ARG A 793 -12.33 8.35 -111.06
N GLY A 794 -11.60 7.36 -110.55
CA GLY A 794 -10.74 6.48 -111.36
C GLY A 794 -11.35 5.15 -111.81
N ARG A 795 -12.56 4.77 -111.35
CA ARG A 795 -13.21 3.49 -111.70
C ARG A 795 -14.74 3.63 -111.70
N THR A 796 -15.39 3.32 -112.81
CA THR A 796 -16.85 3.45 -113.00
C THR A 796 -17.68 2.21 -112.59
N GLU A 797 -17.06 1.13 -112.08
CA GLU A 797 -17.76 -0.16 -111.89
C GLU A 797 -17.92 -0.65 -110.44
N TRP A 798 -17.79 0.21 -109.41
CA TRP A 798 -18.02 -0.19 -108.02
C TRP A 798 -19.49 -0.21 -107.64
N GLY A 799 -20.20 -1.23 -108.13
CA GLY A 799 -21.57 -1.56 -107.78
C GLY A 799 -21.84 -3.05 -107.96
N TYR A 800 -22.59 -3.65 -107.04
CA TYR A 800 -22.97 -5.07 -107.10
C TYR A 800 -24.46 -5.23 -106.83
N ARG A 801 -25.08 -6.21 -107.48
CA ARG A 801 -26.48 -6.61 -107.24
C ARG A 801 -26.54 -8.10 -106.92
N TYR A 802 -27.44 -8.47 -106.02
CA TYR A 802 -27.73 -9.86 -105.70
C TYR A 802 -28.96 -10.33 -106.51
N ALA A 803 -28.83 -11.42 -107.26
CA ALA A 803 -29.94 -12.04 -108.00
C ALA A 803 -29.76 -13.57 -108.06
N HIS A 804 -30.81 -14.33 -107.72
CA HIS A 804 -30.85 -15.81 -107.80
C HIS A 804 -29.62 -16.50 -107.17
N GLY A 805 -29.26 -16.13 -105.94
CA GLY A 805 -28.14 -16.78 -105.22
C GLY A 805 -26.74 -16.34 -105.63
N SER A 806 -26.59 -15.44 -106.61
CA SER A 806 -25.30 -14.97 -107.11
C SER A 806 -25.17 -13.44 -107.05
N VAL A 807 -23.94 -12.96 -106.81
CA VAL A 807 -23.60 -11.53 -106.81
C VAL A 807 -23.01 -11.17 -108.16
N LEU A 808 -23.66 -10.25 -108.87
CA LEU A 808 -23.25 -9.78 -110.20
C LEU A 808 -22.87 -8.29 -110.14
N PRO A 809 -21.90 -7.82 -110.93
CA PRO A 809 -21.61 -6.40 -111.06
C PRO A 809 -22.86 -5.65 -111.55
N ALA A 810 -23.16 -4.52 -110.92
CA ALA A 810 -24.27 -3.66 -111.27
C ALA A 810 -23.80 -2.64 -112.32
N GLN A 811 -24.30 -2.78 -113.55
CA GLN A 811 -24.09 -1.82 -114.64
C GLN A 811 -25.37 -0.98 -114.84
N GLY A 812 -25.23 0.35 -114.95
CA GLY A 812 -26.34 1.29 -115.23
C GLY A 812 -26.33 2.58 -114.41
N GLU A 813 -27.19 3.54 -114.76
CA GLU A 813 -27.38 4.81 -114.04
C GLU A 813 -28.02 4.62 -112.67
N TRP A 814 -27.69 5.50 -111.72
CA TRP A 814 -28.27 5.51 -110.37
C TRP A 814 -29.78 5.70 -110.46
N LYS A 815 -30.56 4.74 -109.94
CA LYS A 815 -32.02 4.87 -109.88
C LYS A 815 -32.41 6.09 -109.03
N PRO A 816 -33.53 6.78 -109.33
CA PRO A 816 -33.95 8.00 -108.62
C PRO A 816 -34.04 7.85 -107.10
N GLU A 817 -34.41 6.65 -106.63
CA GLU A 817 -34.54 6.30 -105.21
C GLU A 817 -33.19 6.24 -104.50
N LEU A 818 -32.14 5.76 -105.20
CA LEU A 818 -30.75 5.76 -104.72
C LEU A 818 -30.20 7.18 -104.59
N VAL A 819 -30.49 8.04 -105.58
CA VAL A 819 -30.09 9.45 -105.54
C VAL A 819 -30.76 10.18 -104.38
N LYS A 820 -32.07 9.97 -104.18
CA LYS A 820 -32.82 10.62 -103.09
C LYS A 820 -32.27 10.25 -101.71
N ALA A 821 -31.97 8.98 -101.46
CA ALA A 821 -31.37 8.55 -100.20
C ALA A 821 -29.95 9.12 -100.01
N ALA A 822 -29.16 9.21 -101.09
CA ALA A 822 -27.81 9.76 -101.04
C ALA A 822 -27.80 11.28 -100.74
N THR A 823 -28.72 12.05 -101.32
CA THR A 823 -28.80 13.50 -101.08
C THR A 823 -29.38 13.86 -99.71
N VAL A 824 -30.41 13.13 -99.26
CA VAL A 824 -31.05 13.41 -97.97
C VAL A 824 -30.22 12.86 -96.80
N GLY A 825 -29.37 11.86 -97.06
CA GLY A 825 -28.54 11.22 -96.03
C GLY A 825 -29.37 10.50 -94.98
N ARG A 826 -30.56 10.01 -95.33
CA ARG A 826 -31.44 9.20 -94.47
C ARG A 826 -32.04 8.07 -95.31
N SER A 827 -32.46 6.98 -94.67
CA SER A 827 -33.10 5.87 -95.39
C SER A 827 -34.42 6.30 -96.02
N VAL A 828 -34.70 5.79 -97.23
CA VAL A 828 -35.89 6.12 -98.03
C VAL A 828 -36.58 4.81 -98.40
N GLN A 829 -37.86 4.68 -98.06
CA GLN A 829 -38.72 3.60 -98.57
C GLN A 829 -39.46 4.05 -99.83
N THR A 830 -39.63 3.13 -100.78
CA THR A 830 -40.47 3.33 -101.96
C THR A 830 -41.45 2.16 -102.11
N ASN A 831 -42.73 2.50 -102.26
CA ASN A 831 -43.80 1.54 -102.50
C ASN A 831 -44.25 1.64 -103.96
N GLY A 832 -43.33 1.35 -104.89
CA GLY A 832 -43.60 1.32 -106.32
C GLY A 832 -44.52 0.15 -106.71
N ALA A 833 -45.28 0.31 -107.80
CA ALA A 833 -46.39 -0.58 -108.19
C ALA A 833 -46.04 -2.08 -108.41
N ASP A 834 -44.76 -2.46 -108.42
CA ASP A 834 -44.36 -3.87 -108.60
C ASP A 834 -43.50 -4.50 -107.50
N GLU A 835 -42.70 -3.75 -106.70
CA GLU A 835 -41.91 -4.28 -105.58
C GLU A 835 -41.58 -3.18 -104.54
N PRO A 836 -41.77 -3.39 -103.22
CA PRO A 836 -41.37 -2.43 -102.18
C PRO A 836 -39.85 -2.44 -101.96
N ALA A 837 -39.21 -1.27 -102.03
CA ALA A 837 -37.77 -1.12 -101.86
C ALA A 837 -37.41 -0.24 -100.65
N LEU A 838 -36.36 -0.62 -99.92
CA LEU A 838 -35.73 0.18 -98.87
C LEU A 838 -34.33 0.57 -99.32
N VAL A 839 -34.06 1.87 -99.38
CA VAL A 839 -32.76 2.41 -99.74
C VAL A 839 -32.12 3.03 -98.52
N ILE A 840 -30.89 2.62 -98.20
CA ILE A 840 -30.13 3.11 -97.06
C ILE A 840 -28.82 3.74 -97.55
N PRO A 841 -28.52 5.00 -97.18
CA PRO A 841 -27.26 5.63 -97.54
C PRO A 841 -26.10 4.96 -96.78
N ILE A 842 -25.00 4.68 -97.48
CA ILE A 842 -23.73 4.26 -96.87
C ILE A 842 -23.02 5.51 -96.39
N LYS A 843 -22.85 5.63 -95.07
CA LYS A 843 -22.19 6.76 -94.44
C LYS A 843 -20.83 6.38 -93.89
N VAL A 844 -19.84 7.25 -94.12
CA VAL A 844 -18.58 7.24 -93.40
C VAL A 844 -18.57 8.46 -92.50
N ARG A 845 -18.71 8.25 -91.19
CA ARG A 845 -18.98 9.31 -90.21
C ARG A 845 -20.26 10.07 -90.64
N ASP A 846 -20.14 11.37 -90.92
CA ASP A 846 -21.25 12.23 -91.36
C ASP A 846 -21.30 12.48 -92.88
N GLN A 847 -20.49 11.75 -93.68
CA GLN A 847 -20.46 11.91 -95.14
C GLN A 847 -21.08 10.70 -95.84
N VAL A 848 -22.01 10.95 -96.76
CA VAL A 848 -22.64 9.90 -97.56
C VAL A 848 -21.73 9.57 -98.75
N VAL A 849 -21.28 8.32 -98.84
CA VAL A 849 -20.34 7.86 -99.88
C VAL A 849 -20.97 6.87 -100.86
N GLY A 850 -22.16 6.34 -100.54
CA GLY A 850 -22.87 5.39 -101.39
C GLY A 850 -24.32 5.18 -100.95
N ALA A 851 -25.03 4.24 -101.57
CA ALA A 851 -26.36 3.82 -101.14
C ALA A 851 -26.60 2.34 -101.47
N LEU A 852 -27.31 1.64 -100.58
CA LEU A 852 -27.67 0.24 -100.70
C LEU A 852 -29.19 0.11 -100.81
N SER A 853 -29.68 -0.67 -101.77
CA SER A 853 -31.12 -0.88 -101.99
C SER A 853 -31.50 -2.34 -101.79
N PHE A 854 -32.52 -2.57 -100.97
CA PHE A 854 -33.09 -3.87 -100.67
C PHE A 854 -34.52 -3.95 -101.22
N ARG A 855 -34.92 -5.12 -101.74
CA ARG A 855 -36.26 -5.37 -102.31
C ARG A 855 -36.83 -6.69 -101.77
N LYS A 856 -38.14 -6.74 -101.52
CA LYS A 856 -38.87 -7.98 -101.15
C LYS A 856 -39.70 -8.49 -102.34
N GLU A 857 -39.70 -9.81 -102.57
CA GLU A 857 -40.44 -10.48 -103.64
C GLU A 857 -41.93 -10.69 -103.27
N LYS A 858 -42.83 -10.59 -104.25
CA LYS A 858 -44.30 -10.43 -104.07
C LYS A 858 -45.04 -11.62 -103.41
N GLN A 859 -44.38 -12.76 -103.18
CA GLN A 859 -45.00 -13.97 -102.60
C GLN A 859 -44.85 -14.14 -101.07
N VAL A 860 -44.21 -13.19 -100.38
CA VAL A 860 -44.14 -13.17 -98.90
C VAL A 860 -45.27 -12.31 -98.34
N GLN A 861 -46.02 -12.83 -97.36
CA GLN A 861 -47.28 -12.26 -96.84
C GLN A 861 -47.17 -10.87 -96.16
N GLU A 862 -45.96 -10.32 -96.02
CA GLU A 862 -45.68 -8.97 -95.51
C GLU A 862 -45.04 -8.09 -96.60
N THR A 863 -45.84 -7.21 -97.20
CA THR A 863 -45.43 -6.32 -98.32
C THR A 863 -44.79 -5.00 -97.86
N THR A 864 -44.36 -4.87 -96.60
CA THR A 864 -43.74 -3.62 -96.07
C THR A 864 -42.52 -3.92 -95.19
N TRP A 865 -41.57 -2.98 -95.11
CA TRP A 865 -40.37 -3.07 -94.28
C TRP A 865 -40.65 -2.61 -92.84
N THR A 866 -40.37 -3.45 -91.85
CA THR A 866 -40.61 -3.16 -90.44
C THR A 866 -39.54 -2.24 -89.84
N VAL A 867 -39.85 -1.59 -88.71
CA VAL A 867 -38.91 -0.71 -87.99
C VAL A 867 -37.67 -1.48 -87.50
N ALA A 868 -37.85 -2.73 -87.06
CA ALA A 868 -36.75 -3.59 -86.63
C ALA A 868 -35.82 -3.97 -87.81
N GLU A 869 -36.39 -4.33 -88.96
CA GLU A 869 -35.61 -4.60 -90.18
C GLU A 869 -34.86 -3.35 -90.66
N MET A 870 -35.50 -2.18 -90.62
CA MET A 870 -34.84 -0.92 -90.97
C MET A 870 -33.69 -0.58 -90.03
N ALA A 871 -33.87 -0.77 -88.73
CA ALA A 871 -32.82 -0.54 -87.73
C ALA A 871 -31.64 -1.48 -87.95
N LEU A 872 -31.90 -2.78 -88.17
CA LEU A 872 -30.86 -3.76 -88.46
C LEU A 872 -30.10 -3.43 -89.75
N LEU A 873 -30.81 -3.12 -90.83
CA LEU A 873 -30.19 -2.81 -92.12
C LEU A 873 -29.44 -1.47 -92.07
N ASN A 874 -29.90 -0.49 -91.29
CA ASN A 874 -29.14 0.74 -91.03
C ASN A 874 -27.83 0.44 -90.29
N GLU A 875 -27.88 -0.34 -89.21
CA GLU A 875 -26.68 -0.72 -88.43
C GLU A 875 -25.67 -1.48 -89.30
N LEU A 876 -26.14 -2.44 -90.10
CA LEU A 876 -25.27 -3.18 -91.04
C LEU A 876 -24.67 -2.26 -92.11
N THR A 877 -25.44 -1.26 -92.56
CA THR A 877 -24.96 -0.28 -93.53
C THR A 877 -23.95 0.70 -92.92
N ASP A 878 -24.09 1.06 -91.65
CA ASP A 878 -23.12 1.87 -90.90
C ASP A 878 -21.82 1.09 -90.67
N GLN A 879 -21.91 -0.20 -90.30
CA GLN A 879 -20.73 -1.08 -90.21
C GLN A 879 -20.04 -1.25 -91.57
N LEU A 880 -20.81 -1.36 -92.66
CA LEU A 880 -20.27 -1.39 -94.02
C LEU A 880 -19.53 -0.09 -94.35
N GLY A 881 -20.10 1.08 -93.98
CA GLY A 881 -19.43 2.37 -94.12
C GLY A 881 -18.08 2.42 -93.39
N GLN A 882 -18.02 1.96 -92.14
CA GLN A 882 -16.77 1.88 -91.37
C GLN A 882 -15.75 0.92 -92.01
N ALA A 883 -16.21 -0.23 -92.49
CA ALA A 883 -15.36 -1.21 -93.16
C ALA A 883 -14.78 -0.66 -94.48
N LEU A 884 -15.59 0.07 -95.26
CA LEU A 884 -15.18 0.71 -96.50
C LEU A 884 -14.15 1.83 -96.27
N GLU A 885 -14.30 2.64 -95.21
CA GLU A 885 -13.28 3.65 -94.84
C GLU A 885 -11.98 3.00 -94.38
N SER A 886 -12.07 1.93 -93.60
CA SER A 886 -10.89 1.17 -93.17
C SER A 886 -10.16 0.56 -94.39
N ALA A 887 -10.91 0.02 -95.35
CA ALA A 887 -10.35 -0.52 -96.59
C ALA A 887 -9.69 0.57 -97.46
N ARG A 888 -10.32 1.75 -97.58
CA ARG A 888 -9.76 2.90 -98.30
C ARG A 888 -8.46 3.38 -97.67
N LEU A 889 -8.44 3.57 -96.36
CA LEU A 889 -7.25 3.98 -95.60
C LEU A 889 -6.12 2.95 -95.73
N PHE A 890 -6.45 1.65 -95.70
CA PHE A 890 -5.48 0.59 -95.92
C PHE A 890 -4.91 0.62 -97.35
N GLN A 891 -5.74 0.80 -98.38
CA GLN A 891 -5.26 0.95 -99.76
C GLN A 891 -4.36 2.17 -99.94
N GLU A 892 -4.71 3.31 -99.34
CA GLU A 892 -3.88 4.51 -99.41
C GLU A 892 -2.55 4.32 -98.69
N THR A 893 -2.57 3.68 -97.52
CA THR A 893 -1.35 3.32 -96.79
C THR A 893 -0.46 2.39 -97.61
N GLN A 894 -1.04 1.38 -98.29
CA GLN A 894 -0.27 0.51 -99.18
C GLN A 894 0.32 1.27 -100.38
N ARG A 895 -0.44 2.17 -101.02
CA ARG A 895 0.07 3.00 -102.14
C ARG A 895 1.21 3.91 -101.68
N ARG A 896 1.08 4.55 -100.51
CA ARG A 896 2.16 5.36 -99.92
C ARG A 896 3.38 4.50 -99.61
N ALA A 897 3.21 3.34 -98.97
CA ALA A 897 4.32 2.44 -98.65
C ALA A 897 5.06 1.93 -99.88
N VAL A 898 4.36 1.61 -100.98
CA VAL A 898 4.98 1.23 -102.27
C VAL A 898 5.79 2.39 -102.85
N ARG A 899 5.24 3.62 -102.83
CA ARG A 899 5.93 4.82 -103.29
C ARG A 899 7.18 5.13 -102.45
N ASP A 900 7.07 5.10 -101.13
CA ASP A 900 8.17 5.42 -100.23
C ASP A 900 9.29 4.39 -100.35
N ARG A 901 8.96 3.10 -100.49
CA ARG A 901 9.94 2.05 -100.75
C ARG A 901 10.67 2.25 -102.08
N LEU A 902 9.96 2.68 -103.13
CA LEU A 902 10.56 3.01 -104.42
C LEU A 902 11.56 4.17 -104.28
N VAL A 903 11.15 5.27 -103.64
CA VAL A 903 12.00 6.44 -103.40
C VAL A 903 13.22 6.10 -102.55
N ALA A 904 13.04 5.32 -101.48
CA ALA A 904 14.13 4.88 -100.61
C ALA A 904 15.13 4.00 -101.36
N ASN A 905 14.67 3.05 -102.18
CA ASN A 905 15.54 2.20 -103.00
C ASN A 905 16.36 3.02 -104.02
N ILE A 906 15.72 3.97 -104.72
CA ILE A 906 16.41 4.86 -105.66
C ILE A 906 17.46 5.68 -104.92
N THR A 907 17.09 6.30 -103.80
CA THR A 907 18.01 7.13 -103.00
C THR A 907 19.20 6.33 -102.48
N ALA A 908 18.97 5.09 -102.02
CA ALA A 908 20.03 4.21 -101.55
C ALA A 908 21.03 3.85 -102.66
N ARG A 909 20.54 3.58 -103.89
CA ARG A 909 21.41 3.35 -105.05
C ARG A 909 22.17 4.60 -105.47
N VAL A 910 21.52 5.76 -105.48
CA VAL A 910 22.20 7.03 -105.78
C VAL A 910 23.30 7.34 -104.77
N ARG A 911 23.09 7.01 -103.48
CA ARG A 911 24.08 7.20 -102.42
C ARG A 911 25.14 6.10 -102.30
N SER A 912 25.07 5.01 -103.07
CA SER A 912 26.00 3.89 -102.92
C SER A 912 27.42 4.18 -103.45
N SER A 913 27.60 5.28 -104.17
CA SER A 913 28.91 5.79 -104.60
C SER A 913 29.12 7.20 -104.05
N MET A 914 30.37 7.57 -103.74
CA MET A 914 30.76 8.94 -103.39
C MET A 914 31.43 9.69 -104.55
N ASP A 915 31.59 9.04 -105.71
CA ASP A 915 32.11 9.67 -106.92
C ASP A 915 30.98 10.46 -107.64
N PRO A 916 31.10 11.79 -107.81
CA PRO A 916 30.05 12.63 -108.39
C PRO A 916 29.60 12.17 -109.78
N GLU A 917 30.51 11.66 -110.61
CA GLU A 917 30.17 11.16 -111.95
C GLU A 917 29.30 9.89 -111.86
N THR A 918 29.70 8.93 -111.04
CA THR A 918 28.94 7.70 -110.77
C THR A 918 27.56 8.00 -110.15
N ILE A 919 27.47 8.97 -109.24
CA ILE A 919 26.21 9.40 -108.62
C ILE A 919 25.25 9.93 -109.69
N LEU A 920 25.73 10.82 -110.58
CA LEU A 920 24.92 11.42 -111.63
C LEU A 920 24.43 10.38 -112.65
N GLN A 921 25.30 9.47 -113.07
CA GLN A 921 24.93 8.38 -113.97
C GLN A 921 23.91 7.42 -113.34
N THR A 922 24.09 7.10 -112.05
CA THR A 922 23.16 6.23 -111.31
C THR A 922 21.82 6.92 -111.09
N ALA A 923 21.82 8.22 -110.75
CA ALA A 923 20.61 9.00 -110.57
C ALA A 923 19.77 9.08 -111.83
N VAL A 924 20.37 9.40 -112.98
CA VAL A 924 19.65 9.45 -114.27
C VAL A 924 19.04 8.10 -114.62
N ARG A 925 19.80 7.01 -114.44
CA ARG A 925 19.36 5.65 -114.77
C ARG A 925 18.20 5.18 -113.91
N GLU A 926 18.35 5.29 -112.58
CA GLU A 926 17.35 4.80 -111.63
C GLU A 926 16.09 5.67 -111.65
N LEU A 927 16.22 7.00 -111.83
CA LEU A 927 15.06 7.89 -111.98
C LEU A 927 14.35 7.66 -113.32
N GLY A 928 15.10 7.50 -114.42
CA GLY A 928 14.52 7.22 -115.74
C GLY A 928 13.74 5.91 -115.76
N ALA A 929 14.31 4.84 -115.18
CA ALA A 929 13.63 3.55 -115.07
C ALA A 929 12.39 3.60 -114.16
N ALA A 930 12.48 4.28 -113.01
CA ALA A 930 11.37 4.37 -112.07
C ALA A 930 10.18 5.19 -112.59
N LEU A 931 10.44 6.18 -113.44
CA LEU A 931 9.41 7.03 -114.05
C LEU A 931 8.95 6.53 -115.42
N GLY A 932 9.57 5.46 -115.95
CA GLY A 932 9.23 4.91 -117.27
C GLY A 932 9.52 5.87 -118.42
N THR A 933 10.56 6.70 -118.32
CA THR A 933 10.87 7.72 -119.32
C THR A 933 11.97 7.25 -120.27
N ASP A 934 11.74 7.34 -121.57
CA ASP A 934 12.69 6.87 -122.60
C ASP A 934 13.98 7.70 -122.71
N ARG A 935 14.00 8.91 -122.16
CA ARG A 935 15.16 9.81 -122.18
C ARG A 935 15.27 10.58 -120.87
N ALA A 936 16.44 10.51 -120.23
CA ALA A 936 16.79 11.33 -119.07
C ALA A 936 18.24 11.80 -119.21
N PHE A 937 18.51 13.07 -118.90
CA PHE A 937 19.86 13.65 -118.87
C PHE A 937 20.06 14.46 -117.59
N VAL A 938 21.29 14.50 -117.08
CA VAL A 938 21.68 15.37 -115.96
C VAL A 938 22.92 16.17 -116.35
N ARG A 939 22.95 17.44 -115.97
CA ARG A 939 24.07 18.35 -116.23
C ARG A 939 24.28 19.24 -115.00
N LEU A 940 25.53 19.37 -114.57
CA LEU A 940 25.94 20.33 -113.54
C LEU A 940 26.73 21.46 -114.19
N GLY A 941 26.35 22.72 -113.92
CA GLY A 941 27.03 23.92 -114.42
C GLY A 941 26.20 25.18 -114.21
N SER A 942 26.84 26.36 -114.24
CA SER A 942 26.13 27.64 -114.23
C SER A 942 25.46 27.88 -115.58
N ALA A 943 24.14 28.07 -115.58
CA ALA A 943 23.39 28.41 -116.77
C ALA A 943 23.65 29.88 -117.13
N THR A 944 24.57 30.15 -118.07
CA THR A 944 24.60 31.45 -118.75
C THR A 944 23.44 31.50 -119.74
N PRO A 945 22.51 32.48 -119.64
CA PRO A 945 21.45 32.64 -120.62
C PRO A 945 22.05 33.08 -121.96
N VAL A 946 21.79 32.32 -123.01
CA VAL A 946 22.08 32.72 -124.39
C VAL A 946 21.19 33.93 -124.72
N GLN A 947 21.81 35.08 -125.05
CA GLN A 947 21.13 36.17 -125.74
C GLN A 947 20.82 35.70 -127.16
N ASN A 948 19.55 35.39 -127.43
CA ASN A 948 19.05 35.29 -128.79
C ASN A 948 18.27 36.56 -129.12
N THR A 949 18.91 37.36 -129.97
CA THR A 949 18.37 38.45 -130.76
C THR A 949 17.14 37.99 -131.55
N ASP A 950 16.09 38.80 -131.52
CA ASP A 950 15.00 38.78 -132.48
C ASP A 950 15.54 38.80 -133.92
N GLN A 951 15.02 37.91 -134.77
CA GLN A 951 14.49 38.27 -136.08
C GLN A 951 13.82 37.07 -136.77
N ASN A 952 12.56 37.29 -137.15
CA ASN A 952 11.85 36.80 -138.33
C ASN A 952 12.02 35.33 -138.75
N GLU A 953 10.92 34.60 -138.66
CA GLU A 953 10.22 34.18 -139.88
C GLU A 953 8.74 33.94 -139.61
N SER A 954 7.93 34.54 -140.47
CA SER A 954 6.48 34.44 -140.56
C SER A 954 6.13 33.63 -141.81
N GLN A 955 4.95 33.00 -141.78
CA GLN A 955 4.20 32.35 -142.89
C GLN A 955 4.46 30.86 -143.16
N GLU A 956 3.44 30.03 -142.90
CA GLU A 956 2.57 29.33 -143.88
C GLU A 956 1.74 28.28 -143.10
N ASN A 957 0.39 28.27 -143.14
CA ASN A 957 -0.49 27.65 -144.15
C ASN A 957 -0.11 26.17 -144.43
N ASP A 958 -0.98 25.19 -144.63
CA ASP A 958 -2.44 24.98 -144.62
C ASP A 958 -2.60 23.44 -144.78
N ASP A 959 -3.79 22.90 -144.53
CA ASP A 959 -4.36 21.68 -145.13
C ASP A 959 -3.73 20.25 -144.98
N ASP A 960 -4.48 19.44 -144.22
CA ASP A 960 -5.18 18.20 -144.65
C ASP A 960 -4.37 16.86 -144.85
N PRO A 961 -5.02 15.69 -145.11
CA PRO A 961 -5.17 14.61 -144.13
C PRO A 961 -4.67 13.24 -144.68
N GLU A 962 -5.27 12.14 -144.20
CA GLU A 962 -5.30 10.77 -144.76
C GLU A 962 -4.31 9.67 -144.26
N THR A 963 -4.94 8.70 -143.57
CA THR A 963 -4.91 7.23 -143.76
C THR A 963 -3.63 6.40 -143.85
N GLY A 964 -3.71 5.25 -143.14
CA GLY A 964 -3.07 3.96 -143.50
C GLY A 964 -1.73 3.73 -142.80
N GLN A 965 -1.31 2.52 -142.43
CA GLN A 965 -1.87 1.18 -142.52
C GLN A 965 -0.83 0.26 -141.83
N TYR A 966 -1.29 -0.82 -141.20
CA TYR A 966 -0.62 -2.13 -141.04
C TYR A 966 0.56 -2.41 -140.08
N HIS A 967 0.37 -3.57 -139.42
CA HIS A 967 1.29 -4.69 -139.10
C HIS A 967 2.24 -4.66 -137.88
N GLU A 968 1.88 -5.50 -136.90
CA GLU A 968 2.52 -6.78 -136.52
C GLU A 968 4.02 -6.87 -136.13
N VAL A 969 4.24 -7.53 -134.98
CA VAL A 969 5.43 -8.32 -134.51
C VAL A 969 6.70 -7.47 -134.25
N GLU A 970 7.35 -7.49 -133.08
CA GLU A 970 7.79 -8.60 -132.21
C GLU A 970 8.01 -8.11 -130.76
#